data_AF-A0A315XJS8-F1
#
_entry.id   AF-A0A315XJS8-F1
#
_cell.length_a   1.000
_cell.length_b   1.000
_cell.length_c   1.000
_cell.angle_alpha   90.00
_cell.angle_beta   90.00
_cell.angle_gamma   90.00
#
_symmetry.space_group_name_H-M   'P 1'
#
loop_
_entity.id
_entity.type
_entity.pdbx_description
1 polymer ?
#
loop_
_entity_poly.entity_id
_entity_poly.type
_entity_poly.pdbx_seq_one_letter_code
_entity_poly.pdbx_strand_id
1 'polypeptide(L)'
;MKKFLSVALKFQWKTIVFIFALIIIQTFVQMEIIDLFGAALTGVKEQNVDLLFKSGLYMLMYTVISMIAVYVISFLTTRVASKSAYTVREKIFHILMNLPREEIDKFKISGLVTRSTRGMSSEQGFIVMILEQLMLIPVTFVAIVYEIALIDGTYALFFLGFIGVLSAIIIFRMKQIVEIFFRAKKTYGKLNLLFLSKINDIAGRIPFNKQEYEVEFEKACENSYDKNVIYIKSQCYLGPILMWGLYVIVLVTLAMVNSGYTIGFETDSVIDSFIILVYVAYFITTLANIPALIDRWPRAYATSVRLEEVLNIEDKIIKSNTNDNLKEIEIVEEDIAQEAKGIWDERKGISEKFTALLKEDKAKVRISMILLTISTLCMVYAPKVAGKTVDLLASNWNSTNDPAIYISLALLLVLYSVGYLFKLPPKRIMGATGEKVAYDLRVKLFDKLDAVGSDFIQENSKGLVLSRLNNDVMNIREFVSSKFTEIYAQILFIVFVIVLIVMTDFRLSLIYLVILPVYAVCFYVCDVKSKNYYDGHQMQLGRLMSYFERGLSNRDSFHEKGFKKMNQTVIDYYVKSKNVTNFMVPVTTLLTNISKITVYIAGIYFLAGNEIQIGTLLAVIMYGQLLTDPIKKLSSSMATIETSFSSIKRIFAIIDYKNDK
;
A
#
# COMPACT_ATOMS: atom_id res chain seq x y z
N MET A 1 -15.28 -17.00 0.55
CA MET A 1 -15.14 -15.63 1.10
C MET A 1 -16.42 -15.10 1.76
N LYS A 2 -17.63 -15.36 1.24
CA LYS A 2 -18.90 -14.88 1.84
C LYS A 2 -19.12 -15.43 3.26
N LYS A 3 -18.95 -16.73 3.49
CA LYS A 3 -19.13 -17.35 4.83
C LYS A 3 -18.10 -16.83 5.84
N PHE A 4 -16.88 -16.63 5.37
CA PHE A 4 -15.83 -16.03 6.18
C PHE A 4 -16.13 -14.58 6.60
N LEU A 5 -16.54 -13.71 5.66
CA LEU A 5 -16.91 -12.33 5.98
C LEU A 5 -18.11 -12.27 6.91
N SER A 6 -19.11 -13.16 6.72
CA SER A 6 -20.27 -13.21 7.59
C SER A 6 -19.87 -13.61 9.01
N VAL A 7 -18.98 -14.59 9.19
CA VAL A 7 -18.46 -14.98 10.51
C VAL A 7 -17.57 -13.90 11.13
N ALA A 8 -16.68 -13.30 10.34
CA ALA A 8 -15.68 -12.33 10.79
C ALA A 8 -16.31 -11.00 11.23
N LEU A 9 -17.44 -10.59 10.64
CA LEU A 9 -18.03 -9.27 10.85
C LEU A 9 -19.40 -9.29 11.56
N LYS A 10 -20.01 -10.46 11.78
CA LYS A 10 -21.37 -10.60 12.36
C LYS A 10 -21.60 -9.75 13.61
N PHE A 11 -20.61 -9.73 14.49
CA PHE A 11 -20.69 -9.09 15.81
C PHE A 11 -20.22 -7.63 15.82
N GLN A 12 -19.80 -7.08 14.68
CA GLN A 12 -19.18 -5.75 14.59
C GLN A 12 -20.02 -4.72 13.81
N TRP A 13 -21.25 -5.05 13.42
CA TRP A 13 -22.08 -4.19 12.57
C TRP A 13 -22.32 -2.79 13.14
N LYS A 14 -22.54 -2.66 14.46
CA LYS A 14 -22.73 -1.35 15.12
C LYS A 14 -21.50 -0.45 14.95
N THR A 15 -20.31 -1.02 15.13
CA THR A 15 -19.04 -0.30 14.93
C THR A 15 -18.85 0.08 13.47
N ILE A 16 -19.23 -0.78 12.53
CA ILE A 16 -19.14 -0.49 11.08
C ILE A 16 -20.06 0.65 10.69
N VAL A 17 -21.30 0.68 11.18
CA VAL A 17 -22.24 1.80 10.96
C VAL A 17 -21.69 3.10 11.55
N PHE A 18 -21.10 3.04 12.75
CA PHE A 18 -20.47 4.21 13.36
C PHE A 18 -19.24 4.69 12.57
N ILE A 19 -18.39 3.79 12.07
CA ILE A 19 -17.29 4.12 11.15
C ILE A 19 -17.82 4.83 9.90
N PHE A 20 -18.91 4.33 9.31
CA PHE A 20 -19.50 4.94 8.12
C PHE A 20 -20.01 6.36 8.40
N ALA A 21 -20.67 6.58 9.54
CA ALA A 21 -21.09 7.92 9.96
C ALA A 21 -19.90 8.87 10.14
N LEU A 22 -18.80 8.39 10.74
CA LEU A 22 -17.57 9.19 10.89
C LEU A 22 -16.92 9.51 9.53
N ILE A 23 -16.95 8.58 8.57
CA ILE A 23 -16.44 8.82 7.20
C ILE A 23 -17.23 9.95 6.53
N ILE A 24 -18.55 9.97 6.68
CA ILE A 24 -19.39 11.07 6.18
C ILE A 24 -18.96 12.39 6.80
N ILE A 25 -18.83 12.46 8.12
CA ILE A 25 -18.38 13.67 8.83
C ILE A 25 -16.99 14.09 8.34
N GLN A 26 -16.05 13.16 8.23
CA GLN A 26 -14.70 13.42 7.74
C GLN A 26 -14.72 14.00 6.32
N THR A 27 -15.54 13.45 5.43
CA THR A 27 -15.66 13.92 4.05
C THR A 27 -16.20 15.35 4.01
N PHE A 28 -17.28 15.66 4.74
CA PHE A 28 -17.83 17.02 4.78
C PHE A 28 -16.83 18.03 5.34
N VAL A 29 -16.17 17.70 6.46
CA VAL A 29 -15.10 18.55 7.03
C VAL A 29 -13.99 18.79 6.02
N GLN A 30 -13.69 17.81 5.17
CA GLN A 30 -12.66 17.96 4.14
C GLN A 30 -13.12 18.84 2.97
N MET A 31 -14.41 18.88 2.64
CA MET A 31 -14.97 19.81 1.65
C MET A 31 -14.90 21.26 2.16
N GLU A 32 -15.29 21.49 3.42
CA GLU A 32 -15.17 22.81 4.07
C GLU A 32 -13.73 23.37 4.04
N ILE A 33 -12.72 22.50 4.21
CA ILE A 33 -11.30 22.91 4.07
C ILE A 33 -10.99 23.39 2.64
N ILE A 34 -11.62 22.80 1.62
CA ILE A 34 -11.45 23.18 0.21
C ILE A 34 -12.16 24.52 -0.06
N ASP A 35 -13.37 24.73 0.46
CA ASP A 35 -14.09 26.00 0.31
C ASP A 35 -13.38 27.15 1.02
N LEU A 36 -12.92 26.92 2.26
CA LEU A 36 -12.13 27.91 3.01
C LEU A 36 -10.81 28.23 2.31
N PHE A 37 -10.25 27.27 1.56
CA PHE A 37 -9.08 27.55 0.72
C PHE A 37 -9.45 28.49 -0.44
N GLY A 38 -10.60 28.29 -1.08
CA GLY A 38 -11.16 29.24 -2.05
C GLY A 38 -11.32 30.64 -1.44
N ALA A 39 -11.94 30.74 -0.27
CA ALA A 39 -12.12 32.01 0.44
C ALA A 39 -10.79 32.66 0.84
N ALA A 40 -9.77 31.88 1.20
CA ALA A 40 -8.43 32.40 1.45
C ALA A 40 -7.81 33.00 0.19
N LEU A 41 -8.01 32.40 -1.00
CA LEU A 41 -7.56 32.96 -2.27
C LEU A 41 -8.30 34.25 -2.62
N THR A 42 -9.60 34.33 -2.34
CA THR A 42 -10.36 35.59 -2.47
C THR A 42 -9.78 36.67 -1.55
N GLY A 43 -9.46 36.32 -0.30
CA GLY A 43 -8.79 37.23 0.64
C GLY A 43 -7.42 37.70 0.13
N VAL A 44 -6.64 36.82 -0.52
CA VAL A 44 -5.40 37.23 -1.19
C VAL A 44 -5.68 38.21 -2.33
N LYS A 45 -6.66 37.93 -3.19
CA LYS A 45 -7.03 38.76 -4.34
C LYS A 45 -7.46 40.17 -3.90
N GLU A 46 -8.33 40.25 -2.90
CA GLU A 46 -8.86 41.50 -2.37
C GLU A 46 -7.90 42.22 -1.42
N GLN A 47 -6.72 41.64 -1.15
CA GLN A 47 -5.79 42.08 -0.11
C GLN A 47 -6.46 42.20 1.28
N ASN A 48 -7.50 41.40 1.52
CA ASN A 48 -8.27 41.37 2.74
C ASN A 48 -7.62 40.42 3.75
N VAL A 49 -6.74 40.98 4.58
CA VAL A 49 -5.98 40.24 5.60
C VAL A 49 -6.89 39.58 6.63
N ASP A 50 -8.00 40.23 7.01
CA ASP A 50 -8.95 39.70 8.00
C ASP A 50 -9.68 38.46 7.48
N LEU A 51 -10.16 38.49 6.23
CA LEU A 51 -10.79 37.34 5.58
C LEU A 51 -9.80 36.17 5.50
N LEU A 52 -8.56 36.43 5.07
CA LEU A 52 -7.55 35.39 4.98
C LEU A 52 -7.20 34.79 6.34
N PHE A 53 -7.03 35.61 7.37
CA PHE A 53 -6.71 35.12 8.72
C PHE A 53 -7.86 34.28 9.28
N LYS A 54 -9.12 34.73 9.13
CA LYS A 54 -10.30 33.96 9.52
C LYS A 54 -10.39 32.63 8.77
N SER A 55 -10.24 32.65 7.45
CA SER A 55 -10.27 31.44 6.62
C SER A 55 -9.16 30.47 7.02
N GLY A 56 -7.93 30.95 7.21
CA GLY A 56 -6.81 30.13 7.68
C GLY A 56 -7.04 29.55 9.08
N LEU A 57 -7.58 30.32 10.01
CA LEU A 57 -7.89 29.84 11.37
C LEU A 57 -8.96 28.75 11.34
N TYR A 58 -10.04 28.95 10.59
CA TYR A 58 -11.07 27.93 10.40
C TYR A 58 -10.52 26.69 9.70
N MET A 59 -9.64 26.84 8.70
CA MET A 59 -8.96 25.70 8.06
C MET A 59 -8.17 24.87 9.07
N LEU A 60 -7.47 25.48 10.03
CA LEU A 60 -6.79 24.74 11.10
C LEU A 60 -7.78 24.02 12.00
N MET A 61 -8.87 24.68 12.39
CA MET A 61 -9.90 24.08 13.23
C MET A 61 -10.50 22.84 12.55
N TYR A 62 -10.95 22.96 11.30
CA TYR A 62 -11.47 21.83 10.53
C TYR A 62 -10.41 20.77 10.27
N THR A 63 -9.13 21.16 10.09
CA THR A 63 -8.02 20.20 9.99
C THR A 63 -7.89 19.37 11.27
N VAL A 64 -8.00 19.97 12.45
CA VAL A 64 -7.95 19.25 13.74
C VAL A 64 -9.17 18.32 13.90
N ILE A 65 -10.36 18.77 13.49
CA ILE A 65 -11.56 17.91 13.50
C ILE A 65 -11.37 16.71 12.56
N SER A 66 -10.89 16.95 11.33
CA SER A 66 -10.56 15.90 10.34
C SER A 66 -9.49 14.96 10.88
N MET A 67 -8.45 15.49 11.54
CA MET A 67 -7.37 14.74 12.17
C MET A 67 -7.92 13.74 13.20
N ILE A 68 -8.80 14.20 14.09
CA ILE A 68 -9.45 13.36 15.10
C ILE A 68 -10.34 12.32 14.43
N ALA A 69 -11.17 12.71 13.47
CA ALA A 69 -12.06 11.79 12.76
C ALA A 69 -11.27 10.68 12.05
N VAL A 70 -10.24 11.02 11.26
CA VAL A 70 -9.34 10.07 10.59
C VAL A 70 -8.71 9.12 11.58
N TYR A 71 -8.19 9.63 12.70
CA TYR A 71 -7.56 8.80 13.72
C TYR A 71 -8.55 7.81 14.36
N VAL A 72 -9.75 8.28 14.73
CA VAL A 72 -10.79 7.45 15.34
C VAL A 72 -11.28 6.39 14.36
N ILE A 73 -11.51 6.75 13.10
CA ILE A 73 -11.84 5.80 12.03
C ILE A 73 -10.76 4.73 11.95
N SER A 74 -9.49 5.12 11.82
CA SER A 74 -8.39 4.16 11.70
C SER A 74 -8.17 3.27 12.94
N PHE A 75 -8.42 3.81 14.13
CA PHE A 75 -8.41 3.03 15.37
C PHE A 75 -9.52 1.98 15.37
N LEU A 76 -10.76 2.38 15.03
CA LEU A 76 -11.91 1.50 15.04
C LEU A 76 -11.84 0.42 13.96
N THR A 77 -11.41 0.77 12.75
CA THR A 77 -11.24 -0.19 11.63
C THR A 77 -10.17 -1.22 11.95
N THR A 78 -9.04 -0.80 12.53
CA THR A 78 -7.98 -1.68 13.02
C THR A 78 -8.50 -2.62 14.10
N ARG A 79 -9.32 -2.11 15.03
CA ARG A 79 -9.93 -2.92 16.09
C ARG A 79 -10.93 -3.93 15.54
N VAL A 80 -11.77 -3.54 14.58
CA VAL A 80 -12.71 -4.43 13.89
C VAL A 80 -11.94 -5.54 13.17
N ALA A 81 -10.93 -5.20 12.36
CA ALA A 81 -10.10 -6.17 11.67
C ALA A 81 -9.37 -7.12 12.64
N SER A 82 -8.86 -6.60 13.76
CA SER A 82 -8.16 -7.41 14.76
C SER A 82 -9.10 -8.36 15.49
N LYS A 83 -10.30 -7.90 15.82
CA LYS A 83 -11.34 -8.71 16.44
C LYS A 83 -11.91 -9.76 15.47
N SER A 84 -11.99 -9.46 14.18
CA SER A 84 -12.29 -10.48 13.16
C SER A 84 -11.27 -11.61 13.18
N ALA A 85 -9.97 -11.29 13.20
CA ALA A 85 -8.93 -12.29 13.31
C ALA A 85 -8.99 -13.08 14.64
N TYR A 86 -9.35 -12.43 15.75
CA TYR A 86 -9.62 -13.11 17.03
C TYR A 86 -10.67 -14.21 16.87
N THR A 87 -11.85 -13.83 16.36
CA THR A 87 -13.03 -14.69 16.27
C THR A 87 -12.79 -15.85 15.31
N VAL A 88 -12.10 -15.61 14.21
CA VAL A 88 -11.75 -16.68 13.27
C VAL A 88 -10.74 -17.65 13.91
N ARG A 89 -9.75 -17.16 14.67
CA ARG A 89 -8.77 -18.01 15.40
C ARG A 89 -9.47 -18.88 16.42
N GLU A 90 -10.35 -18.27 17.21
CA GLU A 90 -11.14 -18.94 18.25
C GLU A 90 -12.06 -20.02 17.66
N LYS A 91 -12.73 -19.75 16.54
CA LYS A 91 -13.55 -20.76 15.86
C LYS A 91 -12.74 -21.90 15.27
N ILE A 92 -11.66 -21.59 14.55
CA ILE A 92 -10.77 -22.62 13.99
C ILE A 92 -10.21 -23.50 15.11
N PHE A 93 -9.84 -22.87 16.22
CA PHE A 93 -9.43 -23.56 17.43
C PHE A 93 -10.50 -24.54 17.93
N HIS A 94 -11.74 -24.06 18.16
CA HIS A 94 -12.84 -24.91 18.60
C HIS A 94 -13.11 -26.09 17.65
N ILE A 95 -13.10 -25.84 16.34
CA ILE A 95 -13.32 -26.88 15.33
C ILE A 95 -12.22 -27.95 15.42
N LEU A 96 -10.95 -27.54 15.44
CA LEU A 96 -9.83 -28.47 15.43
C LEU A 96 -9.70 -29.26 16.73
N MET A 97 -10.06 -28.68 17.87
CA MET A 97 -10.09 -29.42 19.14
C MET A 97 -11.23 -30.43 19.24
N ASN A 98 -12.33 -30.22 18.53
CA ASN A 98 -13.49 -31.12 18.57
C ASN A 98 -13.46 -32.21 17.48
N LEU A 99 -12.50 -32.16 16.55
CA LEU A 99 -12.38 -33.17 15.50
C LEU A 99 -11.81 -34.50 16.03
N PRO A 100 -12.18 -35.67 15.49
CA PRO A 100 -11.50 -36.93 15.76
C PRO A 100 -10.01 -36.86 15.34
N ARG A 101 -9.10 -37.50 16.09
CA ARG A 101 -7.65 -37.48 15.79
C ARG A 101 -7.33 -37.92 14.35
N GLU A 102 -8.05 -38.91 13.85
CA GLU A 102 -7.93 -39.45 12.48
C GLU A 102 -8.23 -38.43 11.38
N GLU A 103 -9.12 -37.45 11.64
CA GLU A 103 -9.38 -36.36 10.70
C GLU A 103 -8.29 -35.29 10.78
N ILE A 104 -7.76 -35.02 11.97
CA ILE A 104 -6.71 -34.02 12.20
C ILE A 104 -5.41 -34.41 11.47
N ASP A 105 -5.05 -35.68 11.48
CA ASP A 105 -3.85 -36.19 10.80
C ASP A 105 -3.91 -36.02 9.27
N LYS A 106 -5.12 -36.02 8.68
CA LYS A 106 -5.32 -35.73 7.24
C LYS A 106 -4.98 -34.28 6.88
N PHE A 107 -5.03 -33.35 7.83
CA PHE A 107 -4.82 -31.91 7.57
C PHE A 107 -3.37 -31.43 7.70
N LYS A 108 -2.38 -32.29 8.03
CA LYS A 108 -0.99 -31.90 8.32
C LYS A 108 -0.93 -30.71 9.31
N ILE A 109 -1.21 -31.01 10.57
CA ILE A 109 -1.33 -30.11 11.74
C ILE A 109 -0.51 -28.82 11.67
N SER A 110 0.83 -28.90 11.62
CA SER A 110 1.71 -27.72 11.63
C SER A 110 1.49 -26.79 10.42
N GLY A 111 1.16 -27.36 9.26
CA GLY A 111 0.84 -26.62 8.05
C GLY A 111 -0.47 -25.84 8.17
N LEU A 112 -1.51 -26.43 8.77
CA LEU A 112 -2.81 -25.79 8.93
C LEU A 112 -2.77 -24.67 9.98
N VAL A 113 -2.10 -24.87 11.11
CA VAL A 113 -1.94 -23.87 12.19
C VAL A 113 -1.14 -22.66 11.69
N THR A 114 0.01 -22.91 11.05
CA THR A 114 0.84 -21.85 10.50
C THR A 114 0.12 -21.09 9.38
N ARG A 115 -0.62 -21.79 8.50
CA ARG A 115 -1.36 -21.16 7.39
C ARG A 115 -2.59 -20.38 7.88
N SER A 116 -3.30 -20.89 8.89
CA SER A 116 -4.50 -20.25 9.43
C SER A 116 -4.15 -18.98 10.20
N THR A 117 -3.02 -18.98 10.91
CA THR A 117 -2.60 -17.88 11.77
C THR A 117 -1.78 -16.81 11.04
N ARG A 118 -0.81 -17.18 10.18
CA ARG A 118 -0.08 -16.21 9.32
C ARG A 118 -0.96 -15.61 8.22
N GLY A 119 -1.94 -16.35 7.72
CA GLY A 119 -2.85 -15.87 6.67
C GLY A 119 -3.68 -14.65 7.10
N MET A 120 -3.94 -14.52 8.40
CA MET A 120 -4.83 -13.49 8.95
C MET A 120 -4.34 -12.07 8.80
N SER A 121 -3.02 -11.81 8.77
CA SER A 121 -2.54 -10.43 8.56
C SER A 121 -2.96 -9.87 7.20
N SER A 122 -3.03 -10.73 6.17
CA SER A 122 -3.51 -10.32 4.84
C SER A 122 -5.02 -10.05 4.83
N GLU A 123 -5.80 -10.82 5.58
CA GLU A 123 -7.22 -10.60 5.79
C GLU A 123 -7.48 -9.30 6.56
N GLN A 124 -6.77 -9.07 7.66
CA GLN A 124 -6.90 -7.85 8.47
C GLN A 124 -6.66 -6.61 7.62
N GLY A 125 -5.58 -6.61 6.82
CA GLY A 125 -5.28 -5.51 5.91
C GLY A 125 -6.35 -5.31 4.83
N PHE A 126 -7.03 -6.38 4.40
CA PHE A 126 -8.14 -6.30 3.45
C PHE A 126 -9.40 -5.72 4.10
N ILE A 127 -9.74 -6.11 5.33
CA ILE A 127 -10.86 -5.54 6.10
C ILE A 127 -10.63 -4.04 6.33
N VAL A 128 -9.44 -3.64 6.80
CA VAL A 128 -9.09 -2.22 6.99
C VAL A 128 -9.26 -1.44 5.69
N MET A 129 -8.74 -1.98 4.58
CA MET A 129 -8.88 -1.34 3.26
C MET A 129 -10.33 -1.17 2.81
N ILE A 130 -11.20 -2.16 3.05
CA ILE A 130 -12.63 -2.03 2.73
C ILE A 130 -13.25 -0.91 3.57
N LEU A 131 -13.06 -0.97 4.89
CA LEU A 131 -13.74 -0.08 5.82
C LEU A 131 -13.24 1.37 5.75
N GLU A 132 -11.96 1.59 5.42
CA GLU A 132 -11.40 2.94 5.30
C GLU A 132 -11.46 3.47 3.87
N GLN A 133 -10.94 2.71 2.90
CA GLN A 133 -10.64 3.26 1.58
C GLN A 133 -11.79 3.03 0.60
N LEU A 134 -12.40 1.85 0.59
CA LEU A 134 -13.50 1.58 -0.35
C LEU A 134 -14.81 2.23 0.07
N MET A 135 -15.10 2.32 1.38
CA MET A 135 -16.27 3.04 1.89
C MET A 135 -16.18 4.55 1.65
N LEU A 136 -14.97 5.13 1.65
CA LEU A 136 -14.75 6.55 1.43
C LEU A 136 -15.07 7.00 0.00
N ILE A 137 -14.83 6.16 -1.01
CA ILE A 137 -15.01 6.51 -2.43
C ILE A 137 -16.43 6.98 -2.76
N PRO A 138 -17.51 6.20 -2.48
CA PRO A 138 -18.87 6.62 -2.82
C PRO A 138 -19.32 7.85 -2.00
N VAL A 139 -18.91 7.95 -0.73
CA VAL A 139 -19.23 9.11 0.12
C VAL A 139 -18.59 10.38 -0.43
N THR A 140 -17.32 10.30 -0.81
CA THR A 140 -16.58 11.42 -1.41
C THR A 140 -17.13 11.78 -2.79
N PHE A 141 -17.52 10.78 -3.59
CA PHE A 141 -18.15 11.03 -4.89
C PHE A 141 -19.44 11.83 -4.74
N VAL A 142 -20.34 11.43 -3.83
CA VAL A 142 -21.61 12.13 -3.59
C VAL A 142 -21.37 13.56 -3.07
N ALA A 143 -20.45 13.72 -2.11
CA ALA A 143 -20.11 15.04 -1.57
C ALA A 143 -19.56 15.97 -2.66
N ILE A 144 -18.62 15.51 -3.48
CA ILE A 144 -18.03 16.33 -4.55
C ILE A 144 -19.06 16.69 -5.63
N VAL A 145 -19.91 15.74 -6.02
CA VAL A 145 -20.99 16.05 -6.98
C VAL A 145 -21.94 17.10 -6.41
N TYR A 146 -22.24 17.02 -5.11
CA TYR A 146 -23.05 18.02 -4.42
C TYR A 146 -22.38 19.39 -4.41
N GLU A 147 -21.12 19.50 -3.99
CA GLU A 147 -20.39 20.78 -3.94
C GLU A 147 -20.23 21.40 -5.34
N ILE A 148 -19.84 20.60 -6.34
CA ILE A 148 -19.72 21.10 -7.71
C ILE A 148 -21.10 21.57 -8.22
N ALA A 149 -22.20 20.90 -7.87
CA ALA A 149 -23.55 21.32 -8.28
C ALA A 149 -24.02 22.61 -7.61
N LEU A 150 -23.52 22.95 -6.41
CA LEU A 150 -23.75 24.25 -5.77
C LEU A 150 -23.03 25.38 -6.50
N ILE A 151 -21.84 25.09 -7.07
CA ILE A 151 -21.09 26.03 -7.89
C ILE A 151 -21.74 26.16 -9.27
N ASP A 152 -21.87 25.04 -10.00
CA ASP A 152 -22.46 24.98 -11.34
C ASP A 152 -22.89 23.55 -11.74
N GLY A 153 -24.15 23.42 -12.14
CA GLY A 153 -24.75 22.13 -12.48
C GLY A 153 -24.19 21.46 -13.74
N THR A 154 -23.61 22.24 -14.67
CA THR A 154 -23.02 21.72 -15.91
C THR A 154 -21.71 20.98 -15.61
N TYR A 155 -20.85 21.55 -14.77
CA TYR A 155 -19.64 20.88 -14.31
C TYR A 155 -19.97 19.61 -13.51
N ALA A 156 -21.03 19.64 -12.70
CA ALA A 156 -21.46 18.46 -11.94
C ALA A 156 -21.92 17.32 -12.86
N LEU A 157 -22.71 17.62 -13.90
CA LEU A 157 -23.16 16.63 -14.89
C LEU A 157 -21.97 16.05 -15.69
N PHE A 158 -21.04 16.91 -16.11
CA PHE A 158 -19.83 16.47 -16.79
C PHE A 158 -18.99 15.54 -15.90
N PHE A 159 -18.76 15.93 -14.65
CA PHE A 159 -18.03 15.11 -13.67
C PHE A 159 -18.70 13.75 -13.47
N LEU A 160 -20.02 13.71 -13.30
CA LEU A 160 -20.79 12.48 -13.13
C LEU A 160 -20.65 11.55 -14.34
N GLY A 161 -20.87 12.07 -15.56
CA GLY A 161 -20.74 11.30 -16.80
C GLY A 161 -19.33 10.74 -16.99
N PHE A 162 -18.32 11.56 -16.74
CA PHE A 162 -16.93 11.17 -16.87
C PHE A 162 -16.53 10.08 -15.87
N ILE A 163 -16.88 10.24 -14.59
CA ILE A 163 -16.59 9.23 -13.56
C ILE A 163 -17.34 7.92 -13.83
N GLY A 164 -18.55 7.98 -14.39
CA GLY A 164 -19.28 6.77 -14.83
C GLY A 164 -18.50 5.96 -15.86
N VAL A 165 -18.01 6.63 -16.91
CA VAL A 165 -17.17 6.00 -17.96
C VAL A 165 -15.86 5.46 -17.37
N LEU A 166 -15.17 6.28 -16.58
CA LEU A 166 -13.90 5.89 -15.96
C LEU A 166 -14.06 4.67 -15.04
N SER A 167 -15.13 4.63 -14.25
CA SER A 167 -15.46 3.51 -13.36
C SER A 167 -15.70 2.22 -14.14
N ALA A 168 -16.44 2.28 -15.26
CA ALA A 168 -16.67 1.12 -16.12
C ALA A 168 -15.36 0.55 -16.68
N ILE A 169 -14.45 1.42 -17.14
CA ILE A 169 -13.13 1.03 -17.64
C ILE A 169 -12.30 0.38 -16.52
N ILE A 170 -12.28 0.96 -15.32
CA ILE A 170 -11.55 0.42 -14.17
C ILE A 170 -12.07 -0.97 -13.80
N ILE A 171 -13.39 -1.15 -13.67
CA ILE A 171 -14.01 -2.43 -13.30
C ILE A 171 -13.68 -3.51 -14.33
N PHE A 172 -13.82 -3.20 -15.62
CA PHE A 172 -13.47 -4.11 -16.70
C PHE A 172 -11.99 -4.54 -16.64
N ARG A 173 -11.08 -3.57 -16.49
CA ARG A 173 -9.63 -3.82 -16.39
C ARG A 173 -9.27 -4.61 -15.15
N MET A 174 -9.90 -4.32 -14.00
CA MET A 174 -9.68 -5.05 -12.76
C MET A 174 -10.05 -6.53 -12.90
N LYS A 175 -11.20 -6.83 -13.51
CA LYS A 175 -11.65 -8.22 -13.74
C LYS A 175 -10.60 -9.02 -14.54
N GLN A 176 -10.08 -8.42 -15.61
CA GLN A 176 -9.06 -9.05 -16.43
C GLN A 176 -7.74 -9.29 -15.67
N ILE A 177 -7.27 -8.32 -14.89
CA ILE A 177 -6.01 -8.45 -14.13
C ILE A 177 -6.11 -9.55 -13.07
N VAL A 178 -7.26 -9.66 -12.41
CA VAL A 178 -7.49 -10.68 -11.38
C VAL A 178 -7.45 -12.09 -11.97
N GLU A 179 -8.01 -12.29 -13.15
CA GLU A 179 -7.96 -13.58 -13.84
C GLU A 179 -6.52 -13.98 -14.20
N ILE A 180 -5.73 -13.03 -14.69
CA ILE A 180 -4.31 -13.24 -15.01
C ILE A 180 -3.50 -13.54 -13.74
N PHE A 181 -3.81 -12.88 -12.61
CA PHE A 181 -3.16 -13.14 -11.33
C PHE A 181 -3.32 -14.61 -10.90
N PHE A 182 -4.52 -15.17 -10.96
CA PHE A 182 -4.74 -16.56 -10.55
C PHE A 182 -4.01 -17.55 -11.47
N ARG A 183 -3.90 -17.24 -12.77
CA ARG A 183 -3.07 -18.01 -13.71
C ARG A 183 -1.60 -17.98 -13.34
N ALA A 184 -1.04 -16.80 -13.02
CA ALA A 184 0.34 -16.67 -12.56
C ALA A 184 0.57 -17.41 -11.23
N LYS A 185 -0.35 -17.28 -10.27
CA LYS A 185 -0.23 -17.92 -8.94
C LYS A 185 -0.20 -19.45 -9.00
N LYS A 186 -0.89 -20.07 -9.96
CA LYS A 186 -0.88 -21.53 -10.15
C LYS A 186 0.52 -22.07 -10.46
N THR A 187 1.37 -21.29 -11.13
CA THR A 187 2.74 -21.71 -11.49
C THR A 187 3.64 -21.91 -10.27
N TYR A 188 3.53 -21.04 -9.24
CA TYR A 188 4.26 -21.21 -7.98
C TYR A 188 3.89 -22.49 -7.24
N GLY A 189 2.62 -22.92 -7.32
CA GLY A 189 2.19 -24.20 -6.76
C GLY A 189 2.92 -25.39 -7.37
N LYS A 190 3.12 -25.38 -8.69
CA LYS A 190 3.88 -26.43 -9.40
C LYS A 190 5.36 -26.41 -9.00
N LEU A 191 5.99 -25.24 -8.98
CA LEU A 191 7.39 -25.09 -8.57
C LEU A 191 7.64 -25.60 -7.15
N ASN A 192 6.74 -25.30 -6.20
CA ASN A 192 6.86 -25.78 -4.83
C ASN A 192 6.80 -27.30 -4.73
N LEU A 193 5.97 -27.95 -5.55
CA LEU A 193 5.86 -29.41 -5.57
C LEU A 193 7.14 -30.06 -6.10
N LEU A 194 7.72 -29.50 -7.17
CA LEU A 194 8.98 -29.97 -7.74
C LEU A 194 10.15 -29.77 -6.77
N PHE A 195 10.25 -28.61 -6.11
CA PHE A 195 11.26 -28.44 -5.06
C PHE A 195 11.10 -29.44 -3.91
N LEU A 196 9.85 -29.68 -3.47
CA LEU A 196 9.57 -30.60 -2.38
C LEU A 196 9.90 -32.05 -2.76
N SER A 197 9.58 -32.48 -3.98
CA SER A 197 9.92 -33.82 -4.46
C SER A 197 11.45 -33.97 -4.54
N LYS A 198 12.19 -33.03 -5.15
CA LYS A 198 13.67 -33.08 -5.14
C LYS A 198 14.27 -33.20 -3.74
N ILE A 199 13.80 -32.37 -2.81
CA ILE A 199 14.27 -32.42 -1.41
C ILE A 199 13.96 -33.78 -0.77
N ASN A 200 12.80 -34.36 -1.05
CA ASN A 200 12.43 -35.67 -0.52
C ASN A 200 13.27 -36.79 -1.12
N ASP A 201 13.55 -36.73 -2.42
CA ASP A 201 14.30 -37.74 -3.14
C ASP A 201 15.77 -37.74 -2.70
N ILE A 202 16.39 -36.55 -2.54
CA ILE A 202 17.73 -36.40 -1.97
C ILE A 202 17.77 -36.89 -0.52
N ALA A 203 16.81 -36.48 0.31
CA ALA A 203 16.77 -36.89 1.72
C ALA A 203 16.51 -38.40 1.89
N GLY A 204 15.73 -38.99 1.00
CA GLY A 204 15.40 -40.42 0.98
C GLY A 204 16.43 -41.28 0.23
N ARG A 205 17.46 -40.67 -0.36
CA ARG A 205 18.45 -41.33 -1.24
C ARG A 205 17.79 -42.16 -2.35
N ILE A 206 16.68 -41.67 -2.90
CA ILE A 206 15.92 -42.35 -3.95
C ILE A 206 16.58 -42.06 -5.30
N PRO A 207 16.90 -43.06 -6.13
CA PRO A 207 17.37 -42.84 -7.49
C PRO A 207 16.27 -42.16 -8.32
N PHE A 208 16.55 -40.99 -8.90
CA PHE A 208 15.63 -40.29 -9.79
C PHE A 208 16.31 -39.98 -11.12
N ASN A 209 15.52 -39.87 -12.20
CA ASN A 209 16.02 -39.49 -13.50
C ASN A 209 16.33 -37.98 -13.51
N LYS A 210 17.57 -37.62 -13.19
CA LYS A 210 18.02 -36.22 -13.02
C LYS A 210 17.68 -35.34 -14.22
N GLN A 211 17.91 -35.82 -15.42
CA GLN A 211 17.77 -35.03 -16.64
C GLN A 211 16.31 -34.71 -16.98
N GLU A 212 15.39 -35.67 -16.78
CA GLU A 212 13.96 -35.43 -16.97
C GLU A 212 13.42 -34.42 -15.94
N TYR A 213 13.92 -34.50 -14.70
CA TYR A 213 13.52 -33.65 -13.60
C TYR A 213 13.99 -32.20 -13.76
N GLU A 214 15.24 -32.00 -14.23
CA GLU A 214 15.78 -30.69 -14.60
C GLU A 214 14.96 -30.05 -15.73
N VAL A 215 14.65 -30.80 -16.79
CA VAL A 215 13.83 -30.31 -17.91
C VAL A 215 12.42 -29.92 -17.45
N GLU A 216 11.78 -30.70 -16.58
CA GLU A 216 10.46 -30.34 -16.08
C GLU A 216 10.50 -29.09 -15.20
N PHE A 217 11.54 -28.96 -14.38
CA PHE A 217 11.75 -27.82 -13.50
C PHE A 217 12.03 -26.52 -14.26
N GLU A 218 12.90 -26.57 -15.27
CA GLU A 218 13.18 -25.43 -16.15
C GLU A 218 11.91 -24.97 -16.88
N LYS A 219 11.15 -25.90 -17.48
CA LYS A 219 9.85 -25.59 -18.11
C LYS A 219 8.86 -24.97 -17.13
N ALA A 220 8.86 -25.43 -15.87
CA ALA A 220 8.01 -24.84 -14.83
C ALA A 220 8.48 -23.41 -14.47
N CYS A 221 9.79 -23.16 -14.42
CA CYS A 221 10.36 -21.85 -14.18
C CYS A 221 10.07 -20.88 -15.33
N GLU A 222 10.19 -21.32 -16.58
CA GLU A 222 9.90 -20.53 -17.78
C GLU A 222 8.40 -20.16 -17.85
N ASN A 223 7.51 -21.13 -17.64
CA ASN A 223 6.08 -20.85 -17.56
C ASN A 223 5.74 -19.90 -16.41
N SER A 224 6.43 -20.00 -15.26
CA SER A 224 6.25 -19.06 -14.17
C SER A 224 6.69 -17.64 -14.55
N TYR A 225 7.86 -17.51 -15.19
CA TYR A 225 8.38 -16.26 -15.71
C TYR A 225 7.36 -15.60 -16.66
N ASP A 226 6.91 -16.31 -17.70
CA ASP A 226 5.99 -15.77 -18.70
C ASP A 226 4.67 -15.29 -18.11
N LYS A 227 4.03 -16.11 -17.26
CA LYS A 227 2.74 -15.74 -16.67
C LYS A 227 2.87 -14.57 -15.71
N ASN A 228 3.95 -14.49 -14.93
CA ASN A 228 4.18 -13.36 -14.03
C ASN A 228 4.54 -12.07 -14.79
N VAL A 229 5.31 -12.14 -15.87
CA VAL A 229 5.60 -10.98 -16.72
C VAL A 229 4.32 -10.44 -17.36
N ILE A 230 3.43 -11.31 -17.86
CA ILE A 230 2.11 -10.92 -18.39
C ILE A 230 1.26 -10.26 -17.28
N TYR A 231 1.27 -10.80 -16.06
CA TYR A 231 0.58 -10.21 -14.92
C TYR A 231 1.11 -8.80 -14.61
N ILE A 232 2.42 -8.63 -14.49
CA ILE A 232 3.06 -7.33 -14.23
C ILE A 232 2.71 -6.34 -15.34
N LYS A 233 2.83 -6.75 -16.61
CA LYS A 233 2.48 -5.92 -17.77
C LYS A 233 1.03 -5.46 -17.69
N SER A 234 0.11 -6.35 -17.33
CA SER A 234 -1.33 -6.05 -17.21
C SER A 234 -1.63 -5.06 -16.08
N GLN A 235 -0.95 -5.20 -14.94
CA GLN A 235 -1.06 -4.25 -13.82
C GLN A 235 -0.53 -2.86 -14.14
N CYS A 236 0.51 -2.76 -14.99
CA CYS A 236 1.13 -1.47 -15.31
C CYS A 236 0.16 -0.46 -15.92
N TYR A 237 -0.86 -0.92 -16.67
CA TYR A 237 -1.76 -0.03 -17.40
C TYR A 237 -2.87 0.62 -16.54
N LEU A 238 -3.20 0.07 -15.37
CA LEU A 238 -4.32 0.61 -14.58
C LEU A 238 -4.03 2.01 -14.01
N GLY A 239 -2.80 2.22 -13.51
CA GLY A 239 -2.37 3.53 -12.99
C GLY A 239 -2.47 4.65 -14.03
N PRO A 240 -1.92 4.49 -15.24
CA PRO A 240 -2.10 5.43 -16.33
C PRO A 240 -3.55 5.66 -16.73
N ILE A 241 -4.38 4.61 -16.83
CA ILE A 241 -5.80 4.76 -17.20
C ILE A 241 -6.52 5.67 -16.20
N LEU A 242 -6.30 5.44 -14.90
CA LEU A 242 -6.80 6.31 -13.83
C LEU A 242 -6.31 7.73 -14.07
N MET A 243 -4.99 7.92 -14.17
CA MET A 243 -4.39 9.25 -14.15
C MET A 243 -4.66 10.06 -15.41
N TRP A 244 -4.65 9.42 -16.58
CA TRP A 244 -5.04 10.06 -17.83
C TRP A 244 -6.49 10.49 -17.82
N GLY A 245 -7.41 9.63 -17.36
CA GLY A 245 -8.79 10.03 -17.23
C GLY A 245 -8.91 11.26 -16.33
N LEU A 246 -8.18 11.25 -15.23
CA LEU A 246 -8.16 12.35 -14.27
C LEU A 246 -7.52 13.65 -14.78
N TYR A 247 -6.54 13.59 -15.70
CA TYR A 247 -6.03 14.80 -16.35
C TYR A 247 -7.00 15.33 -17.40
N VAL A 248 -7.68 14.44 -18.13
CA VAL A 248 -8.69 14.86 -19.11
C VAL A 248 -9.80 15.65 -18.42
N ILE A 249 -10.31 15.20 -17.27
CA ILE A 249 -11.34 15.95 -16.55
C ILE A 249 -10.85 17.33 -16.10
N VAL A 250 -9.64 17.42 -15.53
CA VAL A 250 -9.03 18.71 -15.13
C VAL A 250 -8.88 19.67 -16.32
N LEU A 251 -8.44 19.16 -17.46
CA LEU A 251 -8.21 19.97 -18.66
C LEU A 251 -9.51 20.40 -19.33
N VAL A 252 -10.51 19.52 -19.36
CA VAL A 252 -11.84 19.88 -19.87
C VAL A 252 -12.47 20.92 -18.96
N THR A 253 -12.37 20.78 -17.64
CA THR A 253 -12.80 21.81 -16.69
C THR A 253 -12.11 23.13 -17.01
N LEU A 254 -10.78 23.18 -17.08
CA LEU A 254 -10.04 24.42 -17.40
C LEU A 254 -10.36 25.00 -18.79
N ALA A 255 -10.63 24.14 -19.78
CA ALA A 255 -11.01 24.58 -21.13
C ALA A 255 -12.41 25.19 -21.17
N MET A 256 -13.37 24.65 -20.40
CA MET A 256 -14.73 25.21 -20.26
C MET A 256 -14.71 26.58 -19.58
N VAL A 257 -13.78 26.78 -18.66
CA VAL A 257 -13.55 28.07 -17.98
C VAL A 257 -13.03 29.10 -18.95
N ASN A 258 -12.01 28.76 -19.73
CA ASN A 258 -11.43 29.67 -20.73
C ASN A 258 -12.43 30.01 -21.86
N SER A 259 -13.32 29.08 -22.22
CA SER A 259 -14.31 29.31 -23.28
C SER A 259 -15.51 30.16 -22.85
N GLY A 260 -15.65 30.50 -21.56
CA GLY A 260 -16.78 31.27 -21.05
C GLY A 260 -18.13 30.55 -21.18
N TYR A 261 -18.13 29.21 -21.30
CA TYR A 261 -19.32 28.42 -21.60
C TYR A 261 -20.36 28.40 -20.47
N THR A 262 -19.99 28.78 -19.25
CA THR A 262 -20.91 28.93 -18.11
C THR A 262 -21.40 30.37 -18.00
N ILE A 263 -22.56 30.61 -18.62
CA ILE A 263 -23.33 31.85 -18.58
C ILE A 263 -24.31 31.73 -17.41
N GLY A 264 -24.06 32.45 -16.31
CA GLY A 264 -25.10 32.66 -15.30
C GLY A 264 -24.68 32.75 -13.84
N PHE A 265 -23.57 33.41 -13.46
CA PHE A 265 -23.40 33.97 -12.11
C PHE A 265 -22.43 35.16 -12.15
N GLU A 266 -22.74 36.19 -11.36
CA GLU A 266 -21.99 37.45 -11.20
C GLU A 266 -20.86 37.36 -10.15
N THR A 267 -20.28 36.18 -9.90
CA THR A 267 -19.13 36.01 -8.99
C THR A 267 -17.92 35.35 -9.66
N ASP A 268 -16.73 35.65 -9.15
CA ASP A 268 -15.40 35.41 -9.74
C ASP A 268 -15.14 34.00 -10.33
N SER A 269 -15.41 33.85 -11.63
CA SER A 269 -15.34 32.59 -12.39
C SER A 269 -14.05 31.78 -12.24
N VAL A 270 -12.90 32.41 -11.97
CA VAL A 270 -11.60 31.71 -11.87
C VAL A 270 -11.39 31.02 -10.51
N ILE A 271 -11.91 31.60 -9.42
CA ILE A 271 -11.75 31.01 -8.08
C ILE A 271 -12.64 29.77 -7.96
N ASP A 272 -13.89 29.87 -8.42
CA ASP A 272 -14.84 28.75 -8.46
C ASP A 272 -14.33 27.58 -9.30
N SER A 273 -13.76 27.89 -10.46
CA SER A 273 -13.08 26.92 -11.32
C SER A 273 -11.93 26.21 -10.61
N PHE A 274 -11.15 26.96 -9.86
CA PHE A 274 -10.04 26.43 -9.10
C PHE A 274 -10.52 25.55 -7.93
N ILE A 275 -11.60 25.93 -7.24
CA ILE A 275 -12.25 25.09 -6.22
C ILE A 275 -12.70 23.76 -6.84
N ILE A 276 -13.37 23.78 -8.00
CA ILE A 276 -13.75 22.56 -8.74
C ILE A 276 -12.52 21.68 -9.04
N LEU A 277 -11.40 22.27 -9.47
CA LEU A 277 -10.16 21.53 -9.70
C LEU A 277 -9.61 20.89 -8.44
N VAL A 278 -9.67 21.58 -7.30
CA VAL A 278 -9.25 21.04 -6.00
C VAL A 278 -10.18 19.90 -5.58
N TYR A 279 -11.49 20.00 -5.82
CA TYR A 279 -12.43 18.90 -5.60
C TYR A 279 -12.10 17.68 -6.46
N VAL A 280 -11.91 17.87 -7.76
CA VAL A 280 -11.50 16.80 -8.68
C VAL A 280 -10.17 16.19 -8.21
N ALA A 281 -9.18 17.02 -7.84
CA ALA A 281 -7.90 16.55 -7.32
C ALA A 281 -8.04 15.76 -6.02
N TYR A 282 -8.93 16.17 -5.12
CA TYR A 282 -9.22 15.41 -3.92
C TYR A 282 -9.84 14.05 -4.26
N PHE A 283 -10.79 13.99 -5.20
CA PHE A 283 -11.34 12.72 -5.67
C PHE A 283 -10.26 11.80 -6.25
N ILE A 284 -9.33 12.36 -7.04
CA ILE A 284 -8.18 11.63 -7.58
C ILE A 284 -7.42 10.91 -6.46
N THR A 285 -7.13 11.60 -5.36
CA THR A 285 -6.39 11.00 -4.24
C THR A 285 -7.15 9.85 -3.58
N THR A 286 -8.49 9.93 -3.51
CA THR A 286 -9.30 8.83 -2.99
C THR A 286 -9.29 7.61 -3.92
N LEU A 287 -9.35 7.81 -5.24
CA LEU A 287 -9.27 6.74 -6.24
C LEU A 287 -7.87 6.12 -6.38
N ALA A 288 -6.81 6.85 -6.02
CA ALA A 288 -5.43 6.40 -6.12
C ALA A 288 -5.13 5.12 -5.33
N ASN A 289 -5.99 4.76 -4.37
CA ASN A 289 -5.88 3.52 -3.59
C ASN A 289 -6.48 2.28 -4.29
N ILE A 290 -7.30 2.44 -5.34
CA ILE A 290 -7.93 1.32 -6.05
C ILE A 290 -6.91 0.30 -6.59
N PRO A 291 -5.78 0.70 -7.21
CA PRO A 291 -4.78 -0.27 -7.67
C PRO A 291 -4.26 -1.20 -6.56
N ALA A 292 -4.20 -0.74 -5.31
CA ALA A 292 -3.75 -1.57 -4.18
C ALA A 292 -4.73 -2.73 -3.87
N LEU A 293 -6.00 -2.60 -4.28
CA LEU A 293 -7.01 -3.65 -4.17
C LEU A 293 -6.60 -4.89 -4.98
N ILE A 294 -5.97 -4.70 -6.15
CA ILE A 294 -5.54 -5.80 -7.03
C ILE A 294 -4.52 -6.70 -6.34
N ASP A 295 -3.66 -6.13 -5.50
CA ASP A 295 -2.64 -6.92 -4.81
C ASP A 295 -3.19 -7.53 -3.51
N ARG A 296 -3.98 -6.76 -2.75
CA ARG A 296 -4.48 -7.19 -1.44
C ARG A 296 -5.64 -8.18 -1.53
N TRP A 297 -6.59 -7.96 -2.45
CA TRP A 297 -7.79 -8.78 -2.55
C TRP A 297 -7.48 -10.25 -2.85
N PRO A 298 -6.68 -10.61 -3.87
CA PRO A 298 -6.43 -12.01 -4.18
C PRO A 298 -5.62 -12.75 -3.10
N ARG A 299 -4.78 -12.02 -2.34
CA ARG A 299 -4.09 -12.56 -1.16
C ARG A 299 -5.08 -12.88 -0.06
N ALA A 300 -5.95 -11.94 0.30
CA ALA A 300 -7.00 -12.15 1.30
C ALA A 300 -8.00 -13.23 0.87
N TYR A 301 -8.40 -13.26 -0.41
CA TYR A 301 -9.30 -14.27 -0.97
C TYR A 301 -8.72 -15.67 -0.80
N ALA A 302 -7.46 -15.88 -1.22
CA ALA A 302 -6.83 -17.20 -1.13
C ALA A 302 -6.67 -17.69 0.32
N THR A 303 -6.41 -16.78 1.27
CA THR A 303 -6.46 -17.12 2.69
C THR A 303 -7.89 -17.50 3.09
N SER A 304 -8.88 -16.69 2.73
CA SER A 304 -10.27 -16.92 3.14
C SER A 304 -10.82 -18.26 2.67
N VAL A 305 -10.46 -18.72 1.46
CA VAL A 305 -10.89 -20.04 0.93
C VAL A 305 -10.36 -21.18 1.80
N ARG A 306 -9.08 -21.11 2.20
CA ARG A 306 -8.46 -22.12 3.07
C ARG A 306 -9.06 -22.13 4.47
N LEU A 307 -9.37 -20.94 5.00
CA LEU A 307 -10.05 -20.83 6.29
C LEU A 307 -11.48 -21.35 6.21
N GLU A 308 -12.17 -21.10 5.08
CA GLU A 308 -13.53 -21.58 4.82
C GLU A 308 -13.59 -23.11 4.68
N GLU A 309 -12.56 -23.77 4.15
CA GLU A 309 -12.45 -25.24 4.15
C GLU A 309 -12.55 -25.81 5.57
N VAL A 310 -11.84 -25.21 6.54
CA VAL A 310 -11.88 -25.62 7.95
C VAL A 310 -13.20 -25.22 8.61
N LEU A 311 -13.68 -23.99 8.38
CA LEU A 311 -14.95 -23.50 8.91
C LEU A 311 -16.18 -24.26 8.38
N ASN A 312 -16.09 -24.91 7.22
CA ASN A 312 -17.14 -25.77 6.69
C ASN A 312 -17.21 -27.14 7.40
N ILE A 313 -16.18 -27.52 8.15
CA ILE A 313 -16.20 -28.73 8.98
C ILE A 313 -17.11 -28.53 10.21
N GLU A 314 -17.28 -27.29 10.68
CA GLU A 314 -18.23 -26.91 11.76
C GLU A 314 -19.64 -27.45 11.46
N ASP A 315 -20.11 -27.32 10.21
CA ASP A 315 -21.44 -27.79 9.78
C ASP A 315 -21.58 -29.33 9.81
N LYS A 316 -20.46 -30.07 9.80
CA LYS A 316 -20.43 -31.53 9.97
C LYS A 316 -20.42 -31.95 11.44
N ILE A 317 -19.72 -31.21 12.30
CA ILE A 317 -19.62 -31.46 13.75
C ILE A 317 -20.94 -31.13 14.46
N ILE A 318 -21.61 -30.03 14.07
CA ILE A 318 -22.91 -29.62 14.64
C ILE A 318 -24.01 -30.65 14.36
N LYS A 319 -23.86 -31.49 13.31
CA LYS A 319 -24.78 -32.60 13.05
C LYS A 319 -24.49 -33.87 13.85
N SER A 320 -23.35 -33.98 14.55
CA SER A 320 -22.95 -35.22 15.21
C SER A 320 -22.93 -35.20 16.74
N ASN A 321 -22.85 -34.05 17.42
CA ASN A 321 -22.79 -34.01 18.90
C ASN A 321 -23.70 -32.95 19.53
N THR A 322 -24.87 -33.40 19.98
CA THR A 322 -25.44 -32.99 21.28
C THR A 322 -24.76 -33.79 22.38
N ASN A 323 -24.28 -33.11 23.43
CA ASN A 323 -23.51 -33.59 24.59
C ASN A 323 -21.98 -33.61 24.32
N ASP A 324 -21.08 -33.18 25.20
CA ASP A 324 -21.12 -33.10 26.66
C ASP A 324 -20.10 -32.08 27.22
N ASN A 325 -20.23 -31.81 28.52
CA ASN A 325 -19.55 -30.82 29.36
C ASN A 325 -18.01 -30.80 29.34
N LEU A 326 -17.43 -29.59 29.35
CA LEU A 326 -16.00 -29.36 29.60
C LEU A 326 -15.77 -28.93 31.05
N LYS A 327 -14.87 -29.62 31.77
CA LYS A 327 -14.44 -29.27 33.13
C LYS A 327 -13.39 -28.14 33.10
N GLU A 328 -13.54 -27.19 34.01
CA GLU A 328 -12.54 -26.17 34.32
C GLU A 328 -11.45 -26.73 35.26
N ILE A 329 -10.18 -26.49 34.93
CA ILE A 329 -9.03 -26.70 35.82
C ILE A 329 -8.10 -25.48 35.73
N GLU A 330 -7.43 -25.24 36.86
CA GLU A 330 -6.71 -24.07 37.34
C GLU A 330 -5.41 -23.72 36.60
N ILE A 331 -5.00 -22.45 36.74
CA ILE A 331 -4.00 -21.74 35.94
C ILE A 331 -2.58 -22.03 36.45
N VAL A 332 -1.69 -22.48 35.56
CA VAL A 332 -0.23 -22.40 35.75
C VAL A 332 0.35 -21.44 34.72
N GLU A 333 0.85 -20.29 35.18
CA GLU A 333 1.64 -19.36 34.36
C GLU A 333 3.06 -19.90 34.25
N GLU A 334 3.42 -20.42 33.07
CA GLU A 334 4.80 -20.72 32.71
C GLU A 334 5.35 -19.68 31.73
N ASP A 335 6.48 -19.09 32.11
CA ASP A 335 7.27 -18.17 31.32
C ASP A 335 7.90 -18.90 30.13
N ILE A 336 7.42 -18.59 28.91
CA ILE A 336 8.10 -19.00 27.67
C ILE A 336 8.64 -17.75 27.00
N ALA A 337 9.71 -17.21 27.54
CA ALA A 337 10.56 -16.25 26.88
C ALA A 337 11.90 -16.91 26.58
N GLN A 338 12.09 -17.37 25.34
CA GLN A 338 13.35 -17.32 24.59
C GLN A 338 13.24 -18.28 23.42
N GLU A 339 13.07 -17.74 22.22
CA GLU A 339 13.76 -18.28 21.05
C GLU A 339 13.71 -17.29 19.89
N ALA A 340 14.80 -17.26 19.13
CA ALA A 340 15.11 -16.40 17.98
C ALA A 340 15.61 -14.97 18.28
N LYS A 341 16.59 -14.84 19.17
CA LYS A 341 17.65 -13.82 18.99
C LYS A 341 18.96 -14.53 18.67
N GLY A 342 19.31 -14.54 17.39
CA GLY A 342 20.60 -15.08 16.97
C GLY A 342 20.85 -14.91 15.47
N ILE A 343 21.83 -14.04 15.16
CA ILE A 343 22.74 -14.07 13.98
C ILE A 343 22.02 -13.69 12.65
N TRP A 344 22.37 -12.64 11.89
CA TRP A 344 23.59 -12.40 11.11
C TRP A 344 23.74 -10.91 10.75
N ASP A 345 24.66 -10.20 11.41
CA ASP A 345 24.99 -8.80 11.09
C ASP A 345 26.42 -8.68 10.55
N GLU A 346 26.61 -9.06 9.29
CA GLU A 346 27.65 -8.47 8.46
C GLU A 346 27.03 -7.87 7.21
N ARG A 347 27.06 -6.54 7.08
CA ARG A 347 26.56 -5.80 5.91
C ARG A 347 27.57 -5.78 4.75
N LYS A 348 28.75 -6.38 4.90
CA LYS A 348 29.82 -6.38 3.88
C LYS A 348 29.47 -7.32 2.72
N GLY A 349 29.67 -6.85 1.48
CA GLY A 349 29.48 -7.64 0.25
C GLY A 349 28.04 -7.78 -0.28
N ILE A 350 27.01 -7.24 0.39
CA ILE A 350 25.61 -7.35 -0.10
C ILE A 350 25.42 -6.57 -1.41
N SER A 351 26.02 -5.39 -1.52
CA SER A 351 25.98 -4.57 -2.74
C SER A 351 26.60 -5.31 -3.92
N GLU A 352 27.73 -5.98 -3.72
CA GLU A 352 28.40 -6.80 -4.74
C GLU A 352 27.50 -7.96 -5.19
N LYS A 353 26.96 -8.73 -4.23
CA LYS A 353 26.02 -9.82 -4.51
C LYS A 353 24.77 -9.32 -5.25
N PHE A 354 24.24 -8.15 -4.88
CA PHE A 354 23.12 -7.51 -5.57
C PHE A 354 23.48 -7.09 -7.00
N THR A 355 24.64 -6.44 -7.21
CA THR A 355 25.09 -6.08 -8.56
C THR A 355 25.35 -7.30 -9.44
N ALA A 356 25.79 -8.42 -8.84
CA ALA A 356 25.96 -9.68 -9.55
C ALA A 356 24.62 -10.23 -10.07
N LEU A 357 23.54 -10.11 -9.30
CA LEU A 357 22.19 -10.52 -9.74
C LEU A 357 21.70 -9.71 -10.96
N LEU A 358 22.14 -8.46 -11.10
CA LEU A 358 21.71 -7.57 -12.18
C LEU A 358 22.70 -7.55 -13.37
N LYS A 359 23.80 -8.31 -13.32
CA LYS A 359 24.92 -8.20 -14.27
C LYS A 359 24.47 -8.39 -15.72
N GLU A 360 23.59 -9.34 -15.99
CA GLU A 360 23.09 -9.64 -17.34
C GLU A 360 22.13 -8.58 -17.88
N ASP A 361 21.36 -7.93 -17.01
CA ASP A 361 20.35 -6.93 -17.38
C ASP A 361 20.79 -5.48 -17.12
N LYS A 362 22.08 -5.23 -16.86
CA LYS A 362 22.63 -3.92 -16.46
C LYS A 362 22.23 -2.76 -17.39
N ALA A 363 22.17 -3.00 -18.70
CA ALA A 363 21.75 -2.00 -19.69
C ALA A 363 20.26 -1.65 -19.56
N LYS A 364 19.40 -2.66 -19.37
CA LYS A 364 17.96 -2.50 -19.17
C LYS A 364 17.65 -1.76 -17.87
N VAL A 365 18.39 -2.07 -16.81
CA VAL A 365 18.30 -1.35 -15.53
C VAL A 365 18.68 0.11 -15.71
N ARG A 366 19.80 0.41 -16.40
CA ARG A 366 20.24 1.79 -16.65
C ARG A 366 19.21 2.60 -17.45
N ILE A 367 18.67 2.02 -18.53
CA ILE A 367 17.60 2.64 -19.32
C ILE A 367 16.37 2.90 -18.45
N SER A 368 15.99 1.94 -17.60
CA SER A 368 14.86 2.10 -16.67
C SER A 368 15.05 3.26 -15.72
N MET A 369 16.26 3.45 -15.18
CA MET A 369 16.56 4.57 -14.30
C MET A 369 16.51 5.92 -15.02
N ILE A 370 17.05 6.01 -16.25
CA ILE A 370 16.97 7.24 -17.06
C ILE A 370 15.51 7.61 -17.34
N LEU A 371 14.69 6.64 -17.76
CA LEU A 371 13.26 6.86 -18.04
C LEU A 371 12.49 7.24 -16.76
N LEU A 372 12.81 6.66 -15.60
CA LEU A 372 12.25 7.07 -14.31
C LEU A 372 12.62 8.50 -13.96
N THR A 373 13.87 8.91 -14.18
CA THR A 373 14.32 10.29 -13.94
C THR A 373 13.54 11.29 -14.79
N ILE A 374 13.37 11.01 -16.08
CA ILE A 374 12.58 11.86 -16.99
C ILE A 374 11.13 11.91 -16.51
N SER A 375 10.53 10.75 -16.19
CA SER A 375 9.17 10.65 -15.66
C SER A 375 8.97 11.51 -14.42
N THR A 376 9.85 11.36 -13.42
CA THR A 376 9.80 12.11 -12.16
C THR A 376 10.00 13.59 -12.40
N LEU A 377 10.94 14.00 -13.26
CA LEU A 377 11.16 15.41 -13.59
C LEU A 377 9.91 16.06 -14.20
N CYS A 378 9.26 15.40 -15.18
CA CYS A 378 8.03 15.90 -15.79
C CYS A 378 6.90 16.07 -14.77
N MET A 379 6.72 15.09 -13.87
CA MET A 379 5.70 15.15 -12.82
C MET A 379 5.97 16.28 -11.81
N VAL A 380 7.23 16.49 -11.42
CA VAL A 380 7.62 17.53 -10.47
C VAL A 380 7.65 18.92 -11.12
N TYR A 381 7.80 19.03 -12.44
CA TYR A 381 7.73 20.33 -13.11
C TYR A 381 6.28 20.85 -13.26
N ALA A 382 5.28 19.98 -13.19
CA ALA A 382 3.88 20.34 -13.43
C ALA A 382 3.31 21.44 -12.49
N PRO A 383 3.59 21.47 -11.17
CA PRO A 383 3.14 22.56 -10.29
C PRO A 383 3.60 23.95 -10.74
N LYS A 384 4.82 24.08 -11.28
CA LYS A 384 5.33 25.37 -11.79
C LYS A 384 4.56 25.84 -13.02
N VAL A 385 4.18 24.92 -13.91
CA VAL A 385 3.34 25.25 -15.07
C VAL A 385 1.92 25.58 -14.62
N ALA A 386 1.37 24.83 -13.67
CA ALA A 386 0.05 25.10 -13.11
C ALA A 386 -0.02 26.49 -12.46
N GLY A 387 1.03 26.89 -11.72
CA GLY A 387 1.16 28.25 -11.19
C GLY A 387 1.09 29.30 -12.30
N LYS A 388 1.89 29.15 -13.37
CA LYS A 388 1.85 30.06 -14.52
C LYS A 388 0.49 30.10 -15.22
N THR A 389 -0.20 28.97 -15.33
CA THR A 389 -1.57 28.92 -15.88
C THR A 389 -2.52 29.78 -15.05
N VAL A 390 -2.39 29.75 -13.72
CA VAL A 390 -3.19 30.60 -12.84
C VAL A 390 -2.80 32.08 -12.99
N ASP A 391 -1.50 32.39 -13.13
CA ASP A 391 -1.07 33.78 -13.39
C ASP A 391 -1.68 34.34 -14.68
N LEU A 392 -1.73 33.52 -15.75
CA LEU A 392 -2.38 33.90 -17.03
C LEU A 392 -3.89 34.08 -16.88
N LEU A 393 -4.56 33.18 -16.15
CA LEU A 393 -5.99 33.29 -15.87
C LEU A 393 -6.31 34.54 -15.04
N ALA A 394 -5.45 34.90 -14.09
CA ALA A 394 -5.61 36.07 -13.24
C ALA A 394 -5.32 37.39 -14.00
N SER A 395 -4.33 37.42 -14.88
CA SER A 395 -3.99 38.63 -15.65
C SER A 395 -5.04 38.99 -16.70
N ASN A 396 -5.72 37.98 -17.28
CA ASN A 396 -6.66 38.14 -18.39
C ASN A 396 -8.10 37.80 -17.98
N TRP A 397 -8.50 38.20 -16.77
CA TRP A 397 -9.77 37.82 -16.13
C TRP A 397 -11.04 38.09 -16.96
N ASN A 398 -11.01 39.11 -17.83
CA ASN A 398 -12.14 39.53 -18.67
C ASN A 398 -12.03 39.04 -20.14
N SER A 399 -10.91 38.42 -20.52
CA SER A 399 -10.69 37.94 -21.88
C SER A 399 -11.03 36.46 -21.97
N THR A 400 -12.12 36.13 -22.65
CA THR A 400 -12.41 34.74 -23.02
C THR A 400 -11.53 34.30 -24.20
N ASN A 401 -11.23 33.01 -24.28
CA ASN A 401 -10.46 32.39 -25.38
C ASN A 401 -9.01 32.86 -25.55
N ASP A 402 -8.26 33.12 -24.49
CA ASP A 402 -6.82 33.43 -24.62
C ASP A 402 -6.04 32.17 -25.10
N PRO A 403 -5.34 32.23 -26.25
CA PRO A 403 -4.51 31.12 -26.74
C PRO A 403 -3.39 30.71 -25.77
N ALA A 404 -2.84 31.64 -24.99
CA ALA A 404 -1.76 31.35 -24.04
C ALA A 404 -2.23 30.38 -22.94
N ILE A 405 -3.49 30.49 -22.51
CA ILE A 405 -4.09 29.58 -21.54
C ILE A 405 -4.18 28.18 -22.14
N TYR A 406 -4.71 28.02 -23.36
CA TYR A 406 -4.77 26.72 -24.04
C TYR A 406 -3.39 26.09 -24.24
N ILE A 407 -2.36 26.88 -24.57
CA ILE A 407 -0.98 26.38 -24.68
C ILE A 407 -0.47 25.89 -23.32
N SER A 408 -0.73 26.62 -22.24
CA SER A 408 -0.33 26.21 -20.89
C SER A 408 -1.03 24.92 -20.44
N LEU A 409 -2.32 24.77 -20.76
CA LEU A 409 -3.11 23.56 -20.51
C LEU A 409 -2.60 22.38 -21.34
N ALA A 410 -2.31 22.60 -22.62
CA ALA A 410 -1.69 21.59 -23.47
C ALA A 410 -0.32 21.15 -22.94
N LEU A 411 0.48 22.09 -22.43
CA LEU A 411 1.77 21.78 -21.81
C LEU A 411 1.60 20.93 -20.53
N LEU A 412 0.61 21.24 -19.68
CA LEU A 412 0.27 20.42 -18.52
C LEU A 412 -0.12 18.99 -18.95
N LEU A 413 -0.99 18.87 -19.95
CA LEU A 413 -1.37 17.57 -20.50
C LEU A 413 -0.16 16.79 -20.99
N VAL A 414 0.73 17.43 -21.73
CA VAL A 414 1.95 16.80 -22.25
C VAL A 414 2.87 16.38 -21.12
N LEU A 415 3.13 17.24 -20.12
CA LEU A 415 3.98 16.91 -18.98
C LEU A 415 3.46 15.71 -18.19
N TYR A 416 2.17 15.68 -17.89
CA TYR A 416 1.57 14.56 -17.20
C TYR A 416 1.54 13.29 -18.06
N SER A 417 1.22 13.42 -19.35
CA SER A 417 1.19 12.30 -20.30
C SER A 417 2.57 11.68 -20.45
N VAL A 418 3.60 12.50 -20.74
CA VAL A 418 5.00 12.08 -20.83
C VAL A 418 5.46 11.50 -19.51
N GLY A 419 5.17 12.18 -18.38
CA GLY A 419 5.49 11.70 -17.04
C GLY A 419 4.97 10.29 -16.80
N TYR A 420 3.69 10.02 -17.09
CA TYR A 420 3.10 8.69 -16.91
C TYR A 420 3.58 7.67 -17.94
N LEU A 421 3.74 8.05 -19.20
CA LEU A 421 4.21 7.16 -20.25
C LEU A 421 5.62 6.66 -19.96
N PHE A 422 6.53 7.55 -19.52
CA PHE A 422 7.91 7.19 -19.18
C PHE A 422 8.02 6.41 -17.87
N LYS A 423 6.98 6.42 -17.02
CA LYS A 423 6.89 5.57 -15.81
C LYS A 423 6.59 4.11 -16.14
N LEU A 424 6.03 3.83 -17.33
CA LEU A 424 5.57 2.48 -17.70
C LEU A 424 6.70 1.51 -18.06
N PRO A 425 7.64 1.85 -18.98
CA PRO A 425 8.72 0.93 -19.34
C PRO A 425 9.56 0.48 -18.14
N PRO A 426 10.00 1.36 -17.21
CA PRO A 426 10.77 0.95 -16.04
C PRO A 426 10.06 -0.10 -15.19
N LYS A 427 8.76 0.06 -14.94
CA LYS A 427 7.97 -0.91 -14.17
C LYS A 427 7.91 -2.29 -14.86
N ARG A 428 7.82 -2.31 -16.19
CA ARG A 428 7.81 -3.57 -16.98
C ARG A 428 9.19 -4.22 -17.06
N ILE A 429 10.20 -3.42 -17.37
CA ILE A 429 11.58 -3.87 -17.52
C ILE A 429 12.05 -4.46 -16.19
N MET A 430 11.91 -3.70 -15.10
CA MET A 430 12.34 -4.16 -13.78
C MET A 430 11.49 -5.32 -13.29
N GLY A 431 10.18 -5.31 -13.58
CA GLY A 431 9.31 -6.46 -13.37
C GLY A 431 9.84 -7.75 -14.00
N ALA A 432 10.18 -7.69 -15.29
CA ALA A 432 10.75 -8.83 -16.02
C ALA A 432 12.14 -9.21 -15.49
N THR A 433 13.02 -8.24 -15.21
CA THR A 433 14.33 -8.50 -14.61
C THR A 433 14.20 -9.16 -13.23
N GLY A 434 13.23 -8.77 -12.41
CA GLY A 434 12.97 -9.42 -11.13
C GLY A 434 12.53 -10.87 -11.28
N GLU A 435 11.61 -11.17 -12.21
CA GLU A 435 11.22 -12.55 -12.53
C GLU A 435 12.39 -13.37 -13.11
N LYS A 436 13.23 -12.75 -13.94
CA LYS A 436 14.44 -13.40 -14.47
C LYS A 436 15.42 -13.74 -13.35
N VAL A 437 15.69 -12.82 -12.44
CA VAL A 437 16.52 -13.09 -11.25
C VAL A 437 15.93 -14.24 -10.42
N ALA A 438 14.60 -14.31 -10.28
CA ALA A 438 13.96 -15.43 -9.59
C ALA A 438 14.12 -16.76 -10.34
N TYR A 439 14.02 -16.74 -11.67
CA TYR A 439 14.30 -17.89 -12.53
C TYR A 439 15.76 -18.36 -12.33
N ASP A 440 16.74 -17.47 -12.49
CA ASP A 440 18.16 -17.80 -12.40
C ASP A 440 18.54 -18.34 -11.03
N LEU A 441 17.99 -17.75 -9.95
CA LEU A 441 18.20 -18.22 -8.59
C LEU A 441 17.58 -19.60 -8.38
N ARG A 442 16.36 -19.84 -8.89
CA ARG A 442 15.68 -21.14 -8.75
C ARG A 442 16.44 -22.25 -9.44
N VAL A 443 16.92 -22.04 -10.66
CA VAL A 443 17.74 -23.02 -11.40
C VAL A 443 19.03 -23.29 -10.64
N LYS A 444 19.80 -22.25 -10.29
CA LYS A 444 21.05 -22.41 -9.53
C LYS A 444 20.85 -23.13 -8.19
N LEU A 445 19.80 -22.78 -7.45
CA LEU A 445 19.50 -23.42 -6.18
C LEU A 445 19.08 -24.87 -6.37
N PHE A 446 18.28 -25.15 -7.39
CA PHE A 446 17.85 -26.50 -7.72
C PHE A 446 19.06 -27.40 -8.05
N ASP A 447 19.99 -26.94 -8.87
CA ASP A 447 21.22 -27.68 -9.20
C ASP A 447 22.11 -27.86 -7.97
N LYS A 448 22.19 -26.81 -7.14
CA LYS A 448 23.01 -26.81 -5.93
C LYS A 448 22.49 -27.79 -4.87
N LEU A 449 21.19 -28.08 -4.82
CA LEU A 449 20.64 -29.05 -3.86
C LEU A 449 21.31 -30.43 -3.97
N ASP A 450 21.70 -30.85 -5.18
CA ASP A 450 22.41 -32.13 -5.37
C ASP A 450 23.82 -32.09 -4.75
N ALA A 451 24.53 -30.97 -4.91
CA ALA A 451 25.89 -30.80 -4.40
C ALA A 451 25.96 -30.65 -2.87
N VAL A 452 24.90 -30.10 -2.27
CA VAL A 452 24.82 -29.83 -0.83
C VAL A 452 24.57 -31.11 -0.02
N GLY A 453 24.04 -32.17 -0.65
CA GLY A 453 23.94 -33.52 -0.07
C GLY A 453 22.81 -33.72 0.94
N SER A 454 22.59 -34.98 1.35
CA SER A 454 21.52 -35.34 2.30
C SER A 454 21.73 -34.75 3.68
N ASP A 455 22.98 -34.61 4.11
CA ASP A 455 23.35 -34.26 5.49
C ASP A 455 22.91 -32.83 5.81
N PHE A 456 23.17 -31.89 4.91
CA PHE A 456 22.70 -30.51 5.06
C PHE A 456 21.17 -30.40 5.14
N ILE A 457 20.44 -31.21 4.35
CA ILE A 457 18.96 -31.21 4.34
C ILE A 457 18.41 -31.76 5.65
N GLN A 458 19.06 -32.79 6.22
CA GLN A 458 18.70 -33.34 7.52
C GLN A 458 18.97 -32.33 8.64
N GLU A 459 20.14 -31.67 8.63
CA GLU A 459 20.52 -30.65 9.61
C GLU A 459 19.63 -29.40 9.57
N ASN A 460 19.17 -28.99 8.38
CA ASN A 460 18.41 -27.75 8.24
C ASN A 460 16.89 -27.94 8.25
N SER A 461 16.35 -29.15 8.35
CA SER A 461 14.92 -29.48 8.16
C SER A 461 14.39 -29.14 6.74
N LYS A 462 13.66 -30.08 6.14
CA LYS A 462 13.05 -29.93 4.79
C LYS A 462 12.21 -28.66 4.65
N GLY A 463 11.48 -28.29 5.70
CA GLY A 463 10.60 -27.12 5.72
C GLY A 463 11.34 -25.79 5.68
N LEU A 464 12.49 -25.68 6.36
CA LEU A 464 13.31 -24.47 6.35
C LEU A 464 13.96 -24.25 4.99
N VAL A 465 14.51 -25.33 4.39
CA VAL A 465 15.11 -25.28 3.04
C VAL A 465 14.04 -24.83 2.03
N LEU A 466 12.87 -25.47 2.03
CA LEU A 466 11.77 -25.09 1.13
C LEU A 466 11.27 -23.64 1.38
N SER A 467 11.27 -23.18 2.63
CA SER A 467 10.93 -21.80 2.96
C SER A 467 11.95 -20.82 2.39
N ARG A 468 13.26 -21.11 2.46
CA ARG A 468 14.31 -20.27 1.87
C ARG A 468 14.16 -20.23 0.34
N LEU A 469 14.05 -21.39 -0.31
CA LEU A 469 13.91 -21.51 -1.78
C LEU A 469 12.70 -20.73 -2.33
N ASN A 470 11.63 -20.60 -1.54
CA ASN A 470 10.43 -19.89 -1.95
C ASN A 470 10.39 -18.44 -1.46
N ASN A 471 10.40 -18.25 -0.14
CA ASN A 471 10.20 -16.92 0.46
C ASN A 471 11.40 -16.00 0.22
N ASP A 472 12.63 -16.49 0.35
CA ASP A 472 13.80 -15.63 0.15
C ASP A 472 13.97 -15.26 -1.33
N VAL A 473 13.78 -16.21 -2.25
CA VAL A 473 13.77 -15.91 -3.68
C VAL A 473 12.66 -14.92 -4.03
N MET A 474 11.46 -15.06 -3.45
CA MET A 474 10.36 -14.11 -3.66
C MET A 474 10.69 -12.71 -3.12
N ASN A 475 11.33 -12.59 -1.95
CA ASN A 475 11.75 -11.30 -1.38
C ASN A 475 12.81 -10.61 -2.25
N ILE A 476 13.76 -11.38 -2.81
CA ILE A 476 14.78 -10.86 -3.74
C ILE A 476 14.11 -10.39 -5.04
N ARG A 477 13.21 -11.20 -5.59
CA ARG A 477 12.41 -10.87 -6.78
C ARG A 477 11.61 -9.60 -6.57
N GLU A 478 10.90 -9.46 -5.45
CA GLU A 478 10.08 -8.27 -5.16
C GLU A 478 10.95 -7.01 -5.03
N PHE A 479 12.12 -7.15 -4.40
CA PHE A 479 13.08 -6.07 -4.26
C PHE A 479 13.57 -5.55 -5.61
N VAL A 480 14.04 -6.45 -6.48
CA VAL A 480 14.50 -6.10 -7.83
C VAL A 480 13.36 -5.56 -8.68
N SER A 481 12.20 -6.22 -8.68
CA SER A 481 11.10 -5.89 -9.58
C SER A 481 10.45 -4.55 -9.32
N SER A 482 10.37 -4.13 -8.05
CA SER A 482 9.56 -2.97 -7.67
C SER A 482 10.21 -2.07 -6.62
N LYS A 483 10.73 -2.61 -5.52
CA LYS A 483 11.18 -1.77 -4.40
C LYS A 483 12.42 -0.95 -4.72
N PHE A 484 13.34 -1.51 -5.48
CA PHE A 484 14.52 -0.78 -5.92
C PHE A 484 14.17 0.46 -6.75
N THR A 485 13.24 0.33 -7.71
CA THR A 485 12.76 1.49 -8.50
C THR A 485 11.93 2.45 -7.68
N GLU A 486 11.13 1.96 -6.75
CA GLU A 486 10.33 2.79 -5.84
C GLU A 486 11.23 3.71 -5.01
N ILE A 487 12.27 3.16 -4.37
CA ILE A 487 13.24 3.92 -3.56
C ILE A 487 13.97 4.95 -4.43
N TYR A 488 14.50 4.51 -5.58
CA TYR A 488 15.18 5.42 -6.52
C TYR A 488 14.29 6.59 -6.92
N ALA A 489 13.05 6.30 -7.30
CA ALA A 489 12.08 7.33 -7.69
C ALA A 489 11.72 8.27 -6.53
N GLN A 490 11.55 7.78 -5.30
CA GLN A 490 11.24 8.64 -4.15
C GLN A 490 12.38 9.60 -3.82
N ILE A 491 13.63 9.12 -3.85
CA ILE A 491 14.81 9.96 -3.60
C ILE A 491 14.90 11.07 -4.65
N LEU A 492 14.81 10.72 -5.94
CA LEU A 492 14.80 11.71 -7.02
C LEU A 492 13.66 12.70 -6.89
N PHE A 493 12.47 12.23 -6.50
CA PHE A 493 11.29 13.08 -6.36
C PHE A 493 11.49 14.11 -5.26
N ILE A 494 12.01 13.72 -4.08
CA ILE A 494 12.35 14.65 -3.00
C ILE A 494 13.37 15.68 -3.47
N VAL A 495 14.46 15.23 -4.12
CA VAL A 495 15.53 16.11 -4.61
C VAL A 495 14.98 17.12 -5.63
N PHE A 496 14.21 16.67 -6.62
CA PHE A 496 13.65 17.56 -7.64
C PHE A 496 12.62 18.52 -7.06
N VAL A 497 11.78 18.10 -6.11
CA VAL A 497 10.82 19.00 -5.45
C VAL A 497 11.57 20.07 -4.67
N ILE A 498 12.60 19.71 -3.90
CA ILE A 498 13.43 20.66 -3.15
C ILE A 498 14.13 21.66 -4.07
N VAL A 499 14.72 21.19 -5.18
CA VAL A 499 15.37 22.07 -6.15
C VAL A 499 14.36 23.01 -6.78
N LEU A 500 13.21 22.51 -7.23
CA LEU A 500 12.21 23.31 -7.93
C LEU A 500 11.46 24.28 -7.02
N ILE A 501 11.18 23.92 -5.76
CA ILE A 501 10.55 24.84 -4.81
C ILE A 501 11.48 26.01 -4.47
N VAL A 502 12.78 25.73 -4.27
CA VAL A 502 13.82 26.76 -4.05
C VAL A 502 14.00 27.65 -5.28
N MET A 503 14.00 27.08 -6.49
CA MET A 503 14.06 27.84 -7.74
C MET A 503 12.78 28.62 -8.05
N THR A 504 11.67 28.35 -7.35
CA THR A 504 10.41 29.05 -7.55
C THR A 504 10.37 30.30 -6.69
N ASP A 505 10.58 30.17 -5.38
CA ASP A 505 10.88 31.29 -4.50
C ASP A 505 11.65 30.78 -3.28
N PHE A 506 12.85 31.32 -3.08
CA PHE A 506 13.73 30.89 -1.99
C PHE A 506 13.12 31.18 -0.60
N ARG A 507 12.43 32.31 -0.43
CA ARG A 507 11.94 32.79 0.87
C ARG A 507 10.78 31.94 1.36
N LEU A 508 9.80 31.68 0.51
CA LEU A 508 8.69 30.79 0.81
C LEU A 508 9.15 29.34 0.95
N SER A 509 10.20 28.92 0.21
CA SER A 509 10.74 27.56 0.32
C SER A 509 11.32 27.25 1.69
N LEU A 510 11.84 28.25 2.43
CA LEU A 510 12.40 28.04 3.77
C LEU A 510 11.38 27.42 4.73
N ILE A 511 10.09 27.77 4.60
CA ILE A 511 9.02 27.19 5.42
C ILE A 511 8.98 25.67 5.25
N TYR A 512 9.02 25.19 4.01
CA TYR A 512 9.01 23.75 3.72
C TYR A 512 10.36 23.07 3.98
N LEU A 513 11.48 23.78 3.84
CA LEU A 513 12.79 23.25 4.23
C LEU A 513 12.91 23.01 5.73
N VAL A 514 12.24 23.83 6.56
CA VAL A 514 12.17 23.64 8.02
C VAL A 514 11.18 22.53 8.40
N ILE A 515 10.06 22.39 7.69
CA ILE A 515 9.08 21.33 8.00
C ILE A 515 9.60 19.93 7.61
N LEU A 516 10.51 19.83 6.62
CA LEU A 516 11.05 18.57 6.11
C LEU A 516 11.78 17.73 7.18
N PRO A 517 12.74 18.28 7.94
CA PRO A 517 13.33 17.59 9.08
C PRO A 517 12.30 17.14 10.13
N VAL A 518 11.27 17.95 10.37
CA VAL A 518 10.19 17.61 11.32
C VAL A 518 9.43 16.37 10.82
N TYR A 519 9.09 16.29 9.53
CA TYR A 519 8.53 15.07 8.94
C TYR A 519 9.45 13.87 9.15
N ALA A 520 10.73 14.00 8.81
CA ALA A 520 11.70 12.90 8.91
C ALA A 520 11.80 12.37 10.34
N VAL A 521 11.87 13.25 11.34
CA VAL A 521 11.93 12.88 12.77
C VAL A 521 10.63 12.19 13.20
N CYS A 522 9.46 12.75 12.87
CA CYS A 522 8.18 12.14 13.18
C CYS A 522 8.07 10.72 12.60
N PHE A 523 8.40 10.56 11.30
CA PHE A 523 8.40 9.25 10.64
C PHE A 523 9.35 8.26 11.31
N TYR A 524 10.57 8.69 11.62
CA TYR A 524 11.55 7.84 12.30
C TYR A 524 11.06 7.35 13.67
N VAL A 525 10.58 8.25 14.52
CA VAL A 525 10.10 7.91 15.88
C VAL A 525 8.93 6.93 15.82
N CYS A 526 7.96 7.17 14.93
CA CYS A 526 6.81 6.28 14.80
C CYS A 526 7.18 4.93 14.18
N ASP A 527 8.10 4.89 13.22
CA ASP A 527 8.56 3.63 12.62
C ASP A 527 9.24 2.74 13.66
N VAL A 528 10.19 3.28 14.42
CA VAL A 528 10.88 2.56 15.51
C VAL A 528 9.88 2.05 16.55
N LYS A 529 8.97 2.91 17.01
CA LYS A 529 7.97 2.53 18.03
C LYS A 529 6.97 1.49 17.49
N SER A 530 6.52 1.64 16.26
CA SER A 530 5.62 0.69 15.58
C SER A 530 6.27 -0.68 15.39
N LYS A 531 7.55 -0.70 14.99
CA LYS A 531 8.37 -1.92 14.83
C LYS A 531 8.49 -2.67 16.15
N ASN A 532 8.81 -1.99 17.25
CA ASN A 532 8.90 -2.62 18.57
C ASN A 532 7.59 -3.30 19.00
N TYR A 533 6.43 -2.67 18.79
CA TYR A 533 5.14 -3.32 19.07
C TYR A 533 4.84 -4.46 18.09
N TYR A 534 5.26 -4.35 16.83
CA TYR A 534 5.06 -5.39 15.82
C TYR A 534 5.92 -6.63 16.12
N ASP A 535 7.15 -6.45 16.59
CA ASP A 535 8.01 -7.54 17.04
C ASP A 535 7.39 -8.24 18.26
N GLY A 536 6.85 -7.46 19.20
CA GLY A 536 6.03 -8.00 20.29
C GLY A 536 4.81 -8.79 19.78
N HIS A 537 4.10 -8.29 18.78
CA HIS A 537 2.99 -9.02 18.14
C HIS A 537 3.45 -10.35 17.54
N GLN A 538 4.57 -10.39 16.80
CA GLN A 538 5.12 -11.62 16.23
C GLN A 538 5.52 -12.63 17.31
N MET A 539 6.12 -12.16 18.41
CA MET A 539 6.49 -13.00 19.54
C MET A 539 5.27 -13.63 20.22
N GLN A 540 4.23 -12.84 20.50
CA GLN A 540 2.99 -13.36 21.11
C GLN A 540 2.23 -14.29 20.15
N LEU A 541 2.27 -14.00 18.83
CA LEU A 541 1.68 -14.87 17.82
C LEU A 541 2.39 -16.23 17.77
N GLY A 542 3.72 -16.23 17.87
CA GLY A 542 4.53 -17.45 17.98
C GLY A 542 4.15 -18.27 19.22
N ARG A 543 4.07 -17.63 20.39
CA ARG A 543 3.63 -18.27 21.64
C ARG A 543 2.23 -18.88 21.53
N LEU A 544 1.28 -18.16 20.94
CA LEU A 544 -0.08 -18.65 20.70
C LEU A 544 -0.06 -19.88 19.78
N MET A 545 0.78 -19.89 18.76
CA MET A 545 0.94 -21.05 17.87
C MET A 545 1.53 -22.26 18.59
N SER A 546 2.58 -22.08 19.39
CA SER A 546 3.16 -23.17 20.20
C SER A 546 2.17 -23.71 21.23
N TYR A 547 1.34 -22.85 21.82
CA TYR A 547 0.25 -23.28 22.71
C TYR A 547 -0.80 -24.09 21.95
N PHE A 548 -1.19 -23.64 20.76
CA PHE A 548 -2.12 -24.36 19.89
C PHE A 548 -1.60 -25.74 19.47
N GLU A 549 -0.34 -25.83 19.03
CA GLU A 549 0.29 -27.10 18.61
C GLU A 549 0.34 -28.10 19.76
N ARG A 550 0.75 -27.68 20.96
CA ARG A 550 0.74 -28.53 22.16
C ARG A 550 -0.67 -29.02 22.50
N GLY A 551 -1.68 -28.16 22.37
CA GLY A 551 -3.07 -28.55 22.59
C GLY A 551 -3.58 -29.62 21.63
N LEU A 552 -3.18 -29.55 20.37
CA LEU A 552 -3.53 -30.60 19.41
C LEU A 552 -2.86 -31.94 19.73
N SER A 553 -1.62 -31.91 20.21
CA SER A 553 -0.90 -33.12 20.62
C SER A 553 -1.41 -33.70 21.95
N ASN A 554 -1.75 -32.84 22.92
CA ASN A 554 -2.20 -33.24 24.25
C ASN A 554 -3.39 -32.37 24.71
N ARG A 555 -4.60 -32.85 24.46
CA ARG A 555 -5.85 -32.13 24.78
C ARG A 555 -6.05 -31.88 26.27
N ASP A 556 -5.57 -32.78 27.12
CA ASP A 556 -5.75 -32.69 28.58
C ASP A 556 -4.92 -31.56 29.20
N SER A 557 -3.85 -31.14 28.52
CA SER A 557 -2.99 -30.02 28.94
C SER A 557 -3.49 -28.65 28.47
N PHE A 558 -4.64 -28.58 27.80
CA PHE A 558 -5.07 -27.38 27.09
C PHE A 558 -6.28 -26.69 27.73
N HIS A 559 -6.15 -25.38 27.96
CA HIS A 559 -7.21 -24.54 28.53
C HIS A 559 -7.72 -23.50 27.55
N GLU A 560 -9.04 -23.48 27.32
CA GLU A 560 -9.72 -22.49 26.46
C GLU A 560 -9.54 -21.06 26.98
N LYS A 561 -9.65 -20.85 28.31
CA LYS A 561 -9.39 -19.54 28.94
C LYS A 561 -7.96 -19.04 28.66
N GLY A 562 -6.97 -19.93 28.72
CA GLY A 562 -5.57 -19.63 28.40
C GLY A 562 -5.41 -19.19 26.94
N PHE A 563 -6.05 -19.91 26.01
CA PHE A 563 -6.06 -19.53 24.60
C PHE A 563 -6.65 -18.14 24.37
N LYS A 564 -7.80 -17.83 24.99
CA LYS A 564 -8.45 -16.51 24.86
C LYS A 564 -7.56 -15.39 25.40
N LYS A 565 -6.90 -15.57 26.55
CA LYS A 565 -5.96 -14.59 27.13
C LYS A 565 -4.77 -14.33 26.21
N MET A 566 -4.15 -15.39 25.66
CA MET A 566 -3.03 -15.26 24.72
C MET A 566 -3.47 -14.61 23.39
N ASN A 567 -4.63 -15.01 22.85
CA ASN A 567 -5.17 -14.45 21.61
C ASN A 567 -5.56 -12.97 21.77
N GLN A 568 -6.04 -12.56 22.95
CA GLN A 568 -6.26 -11.15 23.27
C GLN A 568 -4.95 -10.37 23.33
N THR A 569 -3.91 -10.93 23.94
CA THR A 569 -2.58 -10.31 24.00
C THR A 569 -2.01 -10.07 22.59
N VAL A 570 -2.17 -11.03 21.68
CA VAL A 570 -1.78 -10.90 20.26
C VAL A 570 -2.45 -9.68 19.60
N ILE A 571 -3.72 -9.43 19.91
CA ILE A 571 -4.47 -8.29 19.38
C ILE A 571 -4.00 -6.98 19.98
N ASP A 572 -3.77 -6.95 21.30
CA ASP A 572 -3.38 -5.73 21.98
C ASP A 572 -2.04 -5.20 21.44
N TYR A 573 -1.06 -6.08 21.21
CA TYR A 573 0.20 -5.70 20.57
C TYR A 573 0.01 -5.26 19.11
N TYR A 574 -0.85 -5.94 18.34
CA TYR A 574 -1.13 -5.57 16.96
C TYR A 574 -1.81 -4.18 16.86
N VAL A 575 -2.82 -3.95 17.70
CA VAL A 575 -3.55 -2.67 17.76
C VAL A 575 -2.61 -1.55 18.23
N LYS A 576 -1.76 -1.79 19.25
CA LYS A 576 -0.74 -0.81 19.67
C LYS A 576 0.21 -0.44 18.53
N SER A 577 0.72 -1.43 17.79
CA SER A 577 1.57 -1.20 16.61
C SER A 577 0.86 -0.35 15.55
N LYS A 578 -0.35 -0.77 15.17
CA LYS A 578 -1.13 -0.06 14.15
C LYS A 578 -1.56 1.34 14.57
N ASN A 579 -1.90 1.56 15.84
CA ASN A 579 -2.26 2.88 16.34
C ASN A 579 -1.11 3.88 16.21
N VAL A 580 0.14 3.45 16.43
CA VAL A 580 1.32 4.30 16.20
C VAL A 580 1.44 4.68 14.72
N THR A 581 1.25 3.72 13.80
CA THR A 581 1.29 4.02 12.36
C THR A 581 0.10 4.89 11.93
N ASN A 582 -1.10 4.61 12.45
CA ASN A 582 -2.34 5.31 12.09
C ASN A 582 -2.33 6.76 12.57
N PHE A 583 -1.65 7.07 13.69
CA PHE A 583 -1.47 8.44 14.17
C PHE A 583 -0.62 9.31 13.23
N MET A 584 0.20 8.68 12.37
CA MET A 584 1.08 9.41 11.45
C MET A 584 0.31 10.23 10.42
N VAL A 585 -0.76 9.67 9.82
CA VAL A 585 -1.56 10.38 8.82
C VAL A 585 -2.09 11.70 9.37
N PRO A 586 -2.82 11.72 10.51
CA PRO A 586 -3.28 12.95 11.13
C PRO A 586 -2.16 13.96 11.45
N VAL A 587 -1.01 13.50 11.99
CA VAL A 587 0.16 14.37 12.23
C VAL A 587 0.66 15.00 10.94
N THR A 588 0.79 14.21 9.87
CA THR A 588 1.29 14.73 8.60
C THR A 588 0.32 15.70 7.93
N THR A 589 -0.99 15.46 8.03
CA THR A 589 -2.02 16.39 7.54
C THR A 589 -1.95 17.72 8.26
N LEU A 590 -1.81 17.68 9.60
CA LEU A 590 -1.68 18.89 10.41
C LEU A 590 -0.43 19.70 10.02
N LEU A 591 0.74 19.05 9.95
CA LEU A 591 1.98 19.71 9.52
C LEU A 591 1.87 20.29 8.11
N THR A 592 1.21 19.57 7.19
CA THR A 592 1.00 20.05 5.82
C THR A 592 0.15 21.31 5.82
N ASN A 593 -0.98 21.32 6.55
CA ASN A 593 -1.90 22.46 6.56
C ASN A 593 -1.33 23.66 7.34
N ILE A 594 -0.59 23.43 8.44
CA ILE A 594 0.18 24.49 9.12
C ILE A 594 1.17 25.13 8.14
N SER A 595 1.89 24.31 7.36
CA SER A 595 2.83 24.82 6.35
C SER A 595 2.11 25.66 5.30
N LYS A 596 0.98 25.19 4.76
CA LYS A 596 0.19 25.95 3.77
C LYS A 596 -0.26 27.30 4.31
N ILE A 597 -0.76 27.36 5.53
CA ILE A 597 -1.26 28.59 6.14
C ILE A 597 -0.12 29.57 6.42
N THR A 598 1.01 29.07 6.90
CA THR A 598 2.21 29.88 7.08
C THR A 598 2.67 30.49 5.75
N VAL A 599 2.59 29.71 4.67
CA VAL A 599 2.90 30.17 3.31
C VAL A 599 1.87 31.20 2.81
N TYR A 600 0.58 31.06 3.10
CA TYR A 600 -0.42 32.10 2.77
C TYR A 600 -0.13 33.42 3.48
N ILE A 601 0.16 33.37 4.78
CA ILE A 601 0.46 34.56 5.58
C ILE A 601 1.71 35.27 5.02
N ALA A 602 2.78 34.52 4.74
CA ALA A 602 3.98 35.07 4.11
C ALA A 602 3.71 35.56 2.68
N GLY A 603 2.86 34.86 1.94
CA GLY A 603 2.47 35.18 0.56
C GLY A 603 1.78 36.53 0.45
N ILE A 604 0.93 36.92 1.41
CA ILE A 604 0.29 38.25 1.43
C ILE A 604 1.34 39.36 1.41
N TYR A 605 2.36 39.26 2.27
CA TYR A 605 3.39 40.29 2.38
C TYR A 605 4.13 40.48 1.04
N PHE A 606 4.51 39.37 0.40
CA PHE A 606 5.21 39.41 -0.88
C PHE A 606 4.32 39.78 -2.06
N LEU A 607 3.03 39.42 -2.04
CA LEU A 607 2.05 39.83 -3.06
C LEU A 607 1.71 41.31 -2.95
N ALA A 608 1.52 41.83 -1.74
CA ALA A 608 1.28 43.26 -1.50
C ALA A 608 2.49 44.12 -1.95
N GLY A 609 3.71 43.59 -1.81
CA GLY A 609 4.92 44.21 -2.34
C GLY A 609 5.13 44.07 -3.86
N ASN A 610 4.22 43.40 -4.59
CA ASN A 610 4.38 43.00 -6.00
C ASN A 610 5.68 42.19 -6.27
N GLU A 611 6.19 41.49 -5.26
CA GLU A 611 7.45 40.74 -5.37
C GLU A 611 7.24 39.32 -5.93
N ILE A 612 6.02 38.79 -5.81
CA ILE A 612 5.62 37.47 -6.36
C ILE A 612 4.24 37.58 -7.02
N GLN A 613 3.85 36.55 -7.78
CA GLN A 613 2.50 36.42 -8.36
C GLN A 613 1.70 35.31 -7.64
N ILE A 614 0.37 35.30 -7.78
CA ILE A 614 -0.53 34.33 -7.12
C ILE A 614 -0.18 32.89 -7.53
N GLY A 615 0.18 32.67 -8.79
CA GLY A 615 0.63 31.38 -9.31
C GLY A 615 1.94 30.91 -8.71
N THR A 616 2.85 31.82 -8.33
CA THR A 616 4.08 31.46 -7.59
C THR A 616 3.75 30.91 -6.21
N LEU A 617 2.84 31.59 -5.50
CA LEU A 617 2.33 31.14 -4.20
C LEU A 617 1.69 29.74 -4.30
N LEU A 618 0.82 29.53 -5.29
CA LEU A 618 0.16 28.24 -5.54
C LEU A 618 1.14 27.12 -5.88
N ALA A 619 2.13 27.39 -6.74
CA ALA A 619 3.15 26.41 -7.10
C ALA A 619 3.92 25.94 -5.87
N VAL A 620 4.32 26.86 -4.99
CA VAL A 620 5.04 26.55 -3.73
C VAL A 620 4.18 25.67 -2.80
N ILE A 621 2.88 25.95 -2.68
CA ILE A 621 1.94 25.14 -1.88
C ILE A 621 1.81 23.73 -2.44
N MET A 622 1.66 23.60 -3.76
CA MET A 622 1.59 22.31 -4.44
C MET A 622 2.89 21.51 -4.22
N TYR A 623 4.05 22.14 -4.36
CA TYR A 623 5.34 21.51 -4.05
C TYR A 623 5.43 21.02 -2.61
N GLY A 624 4.96 21.82 -1.67
CA GLY A 624 4.87 21.43 -0.26
C GLY A 624 4.07 20.16 -0.02
N GLN A 625 2.92 20.01 -0.68
CA GLN A 625 2.08 18.81 -0.58
C GLN A 625 2.77 17.56 -1.15
N LEU A 626 3.58 17.73 -2.21
CA LEU A 626 4.29 16.65 -2.87
C LEU A 626 5.41 16.03 -2.01
N LEU A 627 5.88 16.71 -0.95
CA LEU A 627 6.98 16.22 -0.09
C LEU A 627 6.56 15.12 0.89
N THR A 628 5.30 15.05 1.30
CA THR A 628 4.84 14.15 2.37
C THR A 628 4.86 12.67 1.95
N ASP A 629 4.37 12.38 0.74
CA ASP A 629 4.21 11.02 0.22
C ASP A 629 5.53 10.26 0.00
N PRO A 630 6.56 10.87 -0.61
CA PRO A 630 7.86 10.21 -0.79
C PRO A 630 8.54 9.81 0.51
N ILE A 631 8.46 10.66 1.55
CA ILE A 631 9.04 10.38 2.87
C ILE A 631 8.35 9.16 3.48
N LYS A 632 7.02 9.12 3.42
CA LYS A 632 6.21 7.99 3.89
C LYS A 632 6.58 6.68 3.16
N LYS A 633 6.69 6.73 1.83
CA LYS A 633 7.06 5.56 1.02
C LYS A 633 8.47 5.08 1.33
N LEU A 634 9.43 5.99 1.50
CA LEU A 634 10.80 5.67 1.85
C LEU A 634 10.88 5.00 3.23
N SER A 635 10.19 5.55 4.24
CA SER A 635 10.08 4.95 5.57
C SER A 635 9.52 3.53 5.49
N SER A 636 8.38 3.33 4.81
CA SER A 636 7.78 2.00 4.68
C SER A 636 8.63 0.99 3.89
N SER A 637 9.56 1.47 3.05
CA SER A 637 10.45 0.61 2.26
C SER A 637 11.62 0.06 3.07
N MET A 638 12.00 0.69 4.20
CA MET A 638 13.14 0.27 5.01
C MET A 638 13.01 -1.18 5.49
N ALA A 639 11.84 -1.57 6.00
CA ALA A 639 11.59 -2.94 6.43
C ALA A 639 11.78 -3.95 5.28
N THR A 640 11.35 -3.63 4.07
CA THR A 640 11.53 -4.51 2.91
C THR A 640 12.99 -4.58 2.45
N ILE A 641 13.74 -3.48 2.53
CA ILE A 641 15.19 -3.49 2.26
C ILE A 641 15.88 -4.46 3.23
N GLU A 642 15.59 -4.34 4.53
CA GLU A 642 16.17 -5.20 5.57
C GLU A 642 15.87 -6.69 5.30
N THR A 643 14.61 -7.04 5.01
CA THR A 643 14.22 -8.43 4.75
C THR A 643 14.85 -8.96 3.47
N SER A 644 14.89 -8.17 2.39
CA SER A 644 15.51 -8.59 1.13
C SER A 644 17.02 -8.76 1.25
N PHE A 645 17.72 -7.89 1.98
CA PHE A 645 19.15 -8.07 2.26
C PHE A 645 19.42 -9.34 3.08
N SER A 646 18.57 -9.62 4.06
CA SER A 646 18.63 -10.87 4.84
C SER A 646 18.39 -12.10 3.94
N SER A 647 17.44 -12.03 3.02
CA SER A 647 17.16 -13.07 2.03
C SER A 647 18.33 -13.30 1.06
N ILE A 648 18.99 -12.23 0.56
CA ILE A 648 20.19 -12.34 -0.28
C ILE A 648 21.29 -13.10 0.47
N LYS A 649 21.57 -12.73 1.72
CA LYS A 649 22.60 -13.42 2.53
C LYS A 649 22.32 -14.91 2.65
N ARG A 650 21.08 -15.28 3.01
CA ARG A 650 20.68 -16.68 3.20
C ARG A 650 20.75 -17.51 1.91
N ILE A 651 20.31 -16.95 0.78
CA ILE A 651 20.36 -17.65 -0.51
C ILE A 651 21.80 -17.86 -0.97
N PHE A 652 22.65 -16.82 -0.89
CA PHE A 652 24.05 -16.98 -1.26
C PHE A 652 24.81 -17.89 -0.30
N ALA A 653 24.45 -17.96 0.98
CA ALA A 653 25.02 -18.95 1.89
C ALA A 653 24.78 -20.41 1.42
N ILE A 654 23.65 -20.68 0.76
CA ILE A 654 23.36 -22.01 0.17
C ILE A 654 24.14 -22.19 -1.15
N ILE A 655 24.15 -21.17 -2.01
CA ILE A 655 24.84 -21.24 -3.32
C ILE A 655 26.37 -21.41 -3.14
N ASP A 656 26.93 -20.65 -2.20
CA ASP A 656 28.36 -20.62 -1.89
C ASP A 656 28.79 -21.81 -1.00
N TYR A 657 27.84 -22.62 -0.50
CA TYR A 657 28.13 -23.78 0.34
C TYR A 657 29.01 -24.79 -0.40
N LYS A 658 30.18 -25.12 0.16
CA LYS A 658 31.04 -26.19 -0.35
C LYS A 658 30.87 -27.41 0.55
N ASN A 659 30.60 -28.55 -0.07
CA ASN A 659 30.54 -29.81 0.65
C ASN A 659 31.98 -30.33 0.73
N ASP A 660 32.63 -30.17 1.89
CA ASP A 660 34.04 -30.56 2.10
C ASP A 660 34.19 -32.06 2.44
N LYS A 661 33.38 -32.93 1.82
CA LYS A 661 33.45 -34.39 2.01
C LYS A 661 33.44 -35.15 0.70
#